data_AF-A0A5N5CUJ4-F1
#
_entry.id   AF-A0A5N5CUJ4-F1
#
_cell.length_a   1.000
_cell.length_b   1.000
_cell.length_c   1.000
_cell.angle_alpha   90.00
_cell.angle_beta   90.00
_cell.angle_gamma   90.00
#
_symmetry.space_group_name_H-M   'P 1'
#
loop_
_entity.id
_entity.type
_entity.pdbx_description
1 polymer ?
#
loop_
_entity_poly.entity_id
_entity_poly.type
_entity_poly.pdbx_seq_one_letter_code
_entity_poly.pdbx_strand_id
1 'polypeptide(L)'
;MPNTSHDLFRDVAAIKKDNPDLKVLIALGGWGFNDNNTVTQPVFHNLVSKSSARKNFIANLLIFLRGYGFDGVDFDWEYPGASDRGGGEYDGENLALLLKELKQAIAKDPADYLVSFTAPTSYWYLRHFTHLAEYMDHVDWVNVMTYDLHGVWDSDSSIGSHVLAHTILTGIKEALNLFWRNDIDPAKVNLGLGFYGRSFQLADPSCNTPGCLFKGGGAPGECTGSSGTLSYREIMAIMDKEHVEPYHDTENAVKYLTWKDQWVSFDDIDTFQEKISFANSIGLGGLFIWALNHDTPDFDALQGVIHPKTLGSYGAEAEAADHWRNAPDGDCRVTDCGIEWYEEVFLPVPLDYLFPDPPPADEADSEFTLKLDSANNKDKSAAYNDDPDNGAFGFVVLTSPEEVQITLDKRDGSHWEFLDCFDGGEAEHTVRMTCTNDASDSNCHKIHLGRGVPGKILEMPGGCGPGRYAVAKSLEVSANQSLPQHLRKRGIESVVYDLTFDYNFHRVPRDLGKTQVRIDYSNQPGYWDGVVDKAATHQRKRDLSEHRNNHKRWLEEAWREDMHGGHLDHDELHKRWFGSNVLDWLKGILGGGFSGEVEFKYSYRDDFIVKLIEERYGPCNINGVEVSASLDVKAEAHVEVDTTYGFTLITTLDFPPDLSNSYLFFRNRGEATAKFTVDALATATFRSGGFEFLSADKFGAAFTVPGILTIGPNFKLLGSVDGEVSVSGNLQAQVKLADWDVRQTYPVASDEWSPEAEKEPSRSDMPCQDWLNFINGKDPKILSTDFFS
;
A
#
# COMPACT_ATOMS: atom_id res chain seq x y z
N MET A 1 6.53 10.91 -9.74
CA MET A 1 6.16 12.33 -9.56
C MET A 1 4.88 12.38 -8.72
N PRO A 2 4.97 12.62 -7.39
CA PRO A 2 3.85 12.37 -6.47
C PRO A 2 2.61 13.29 -6.66
N ASN A 3 2.68 14.32 -7.52
CA ASN A 3 1.59 15.29 -7.74
C ASN A 3 1.15 15.43 -9.21
N THR A 4 1.67 14.59 -10.13
CA THR A 4 1.31 14.64 -11.55
C THR A 4 0.15 13.67 -11.80
N SER A 5 -0.96 14.15 -12.38
CA SER A 5 -2.06 13.27 -12.76
C SER A 5 -1.58 12.22 -13.76
N HIS A 6 -1.98 10.97 -13.58
CA HIS A 6 -1.68 9.89 -14.51
C HIS A 6 -2.31 10.14 -15.88
N ASP A 7 -3.43 10.89 -15.92
CA ASP A 7 -4.10 11.28 -17.16
C ASP A 7 -3.19 12.11 -18.06
N LEU A 8 -2.28 12.92 -17.49
CA LEU A 8 -1.36 13.74 -18.28
C LEU A 8 -0.48 12.88 -19.20
N PHE A 9 -0.03 11.71 -18.76
CA PHE A 9 0.77 10.82 -19.59
C PHE A 9 -0.03 10.30 -20.80
N ARG A 10 -1.30 9.95 -20.57
CA ARG A 10 -2.21 9.50 -21.64
C ARG A 10 -2.53 10.65 -22.59
N ASP A 11 -2.80 11.84 -22.07
CA ASP A 11 -3.15 13.02 -22.86
C ASP A 11 -2.01 13.44 -23.78
N VAL A 12 -0.77 13.46 -23.27
CA VAL A 12 0.41 13.78 -24.08
C VAL A 12 0.67 12.72 -25.14
N ALA A 13 0.58 11.42 -24.79
CA ALA A 13 0.72 10.35 -25.77
C ALA A 13 -0.42 10.35 -26.82
N ALA A 14 -1.62 10.78 -26.43
CA ALA A 14 -2.79 10.84 -27.31
C ALA A 14 -2.68 11.91 -28.41
N ILE A 15 -1.75 12.87 -28.32
CA ILE A 15 -1.48 13.86 -29.38
C ILE A 15 -1.11 13.15 -30.71
N LYS A 16 -0.57 11.93 -30.64
CA LYS A 16 -0.31 11.09 -31.82
C LYS A 16 -1.55 10.75 -32.65
N LYS A 17 -2.76 10.88 -32.09
CA LYS A 17 -4.00 10.71 -32.86
C LYS A 17 -4.15 11.76 -33.96
N ASP A 18 -3.64 12.97 -33.71
CA ASP A 18 -3.68 14.08 -34.66
C ASP A 18 -2.48 14.05 -35.61
N ASN A 19 -1.37 13.44 -35.19
CA ASN A 19 -0.18 13.22 -36.02
C ASN A 19 0.42 11.83 -35.75
N PRO A 20 0.06 10.79 -36.52
CA PRO A 20 0.51 9.41 -36.30
C PRO A 20 2.03 9.20 -36.46
N ASP A 21 2.72 10.11 -37.14
CA ASP A 21 4.18 10.07 -37.31
C ASP A 21 4.93 10.66 -36.11
N LEU A 22 4.23 11.39 -35.22
CA LEU A 22 4.80 11.92 -33.99
C LEU A 22 5.22 10.79 -33.06
N LYS A 23 6.44 10.90 -32.52
CA LYS A 23 6.96 10.04 -31.46
C LYS A 23 6.97 10.79 -30.14
N VAL A 24 6.41 10.19 -29.11
CA VAL A 24 6.30 10.77 -27.77
C VAL A 24 7.14 9.91 -26.82
N LEU A 25 8.22 10.48 -26.31
CA LEU A 25 9.12 9.83 -25.35
C LEU A 25 8.90 10.40 -23.95
N ILE A 26 9.13 9.58 -22.93
CA ILE A 26 9.18 10.03 -21.53
C ILE A 26 10.64 10.30 -21.12
N ALA A 27 10.93 11.49 -20.61
CA ALA A 27 12.24 11.80 -20.04
C ALA A 27 12.28 11.44 -18.55
N LEU A 28 13.35 10.77 -18.13
CA LEU A 28 13.60 10.38 -16.75
C LEU A 28 14.80 11.15 -16.23
N GLY A 29 14.61 11.92 -15.16
CA GLY A 29 15.67 12.67 -14.49
C GLY A 29 15.45 14.17 -14.49
N GLY A 30 16.43 14.91 -14.99
CA GLY A 30 16.52 16.37 -14.99
C GLY A 30 17.19 16.96 -13.75
N TRP A 31 17.53 18.24 -13.83
CA TRP A 31 18.29 18.94 -12.81
C TRP A 31 17.71 18.79 -11.39
N GLY A 32 16.42 19.07 -11.19
CA GLY A 32 15.79 18.98 -9.87
C GLY A 32 15.70 17.55 -9.30
N PHE A 33 15.70 16.54 -10.17
CA PHE A 33 15.70 15.13 -9.74
C PHE A 33 17.04 14.74 -9.09
N ASN A 34 18.12 15.38 -9.52
CA ASN A 34 19.49 15.10 -9.08
C ASN A 34 19.98 16.12 -8.03
N ASP A 35 19.08 16.92 -7.43
CA ASP A 35 19.45 17.90 -6.42
C ASP A 35 19.96 17.25 -5.13
N ASN A 36 20.99 17.86 -4.56
CA ASN A 36 21.64 17.37 -3.35
C ASN A 36 20.66 17.23 -2.17
N ASN A 37 20.78 16.13 -1.43
CA ASN A 37 19.99 15.81 -0.24
C ASN A 37 18.48 15.59 -0.52
N THR A 38 18.14 15.18 -1.74
CA THR A 38 16.77 14.76 -2.09
C THR A 38 16.66 13.23 -2.14
N VAL A 39 15.44 12.71 -1.99
CA VAL A 39 15.18 11.25 -2.08
C VAL A 39 15.42 10.69 -3.49
N THR A 40 15.38 11.56 -4.51
CA THR A 40 15.58 11.18 -5.92
C THR A 40 17.04 11.18 -6.34
N GLN A 41 17.90 11.93 -5.66
CA GLN A 41 19.33 12.02 -5.97
C GLN A 41 20.04 10.66 -6.16
N PRO A 42 19.92 9.67 -5.25
CA PRO A 42 20.66 8.42 -5.39
C PRO A 42 20.00 7.44 -6.37
N VAL A 43 18.84 7.76 -6.95
CA VAL A 43 18.02 6.79 -7.71
C VAL A 43 18.75 6.26 -8.93
N PHE A 44 19.35 7.12 -9.76
CA PHE A 44 20.09 6.66 -10.93
C PHE A 44 21.32 5.83 -10.56
N HIS A 45 22.11 6.30 -9.60
CA HIS A 45 23.27 5.55 -9.09
C HIS A 45 22.86 4.14 -8.62
N ASN A 46 21.84 4.06 -7.75
CA ASN A 46 21.35 2.79 -7.23
C ASN A 46 20.80 1.88 -8.34
N LEU A 47 20.06 2.47 -9.29
CA LEU A 47 19.49 1.78 -10.45
C LEU A 47 20.59 1.11 -11.29
N VAL A 48 21.64 1.85 -11.65
CA VAL A 48 22.67 1.33 -12.56
C VAL A 48 23.66 0.40 -11.84
N SER A 49 23.84 0.55 -10.53
CA SER A 49 24.86 -0.14 -9.72
C SER A 49 24.78 -1.67 -9.72
N LYS A 50 23.62 -2.26 -9.97
CA LYS A 50 23.39 -3.72 -9.92
C LYS A 50 22.63 -4.21 -11.15
N SER A 51 23.07 -5.34 -11.71
CA SER A 51 22.37 -5.97 -12.85
C SER A 51 20.92 -6.33 -12.52
N SER A 52 20.61 -6.74 -11.29
CA SER A 52 19.22 -7.01 -10.88
C SER A 52 18.35 -5.75 -10.88
N ALA A 53 18.88 -4.62 -10.39
CA ALA A 53 18.16 -3.34 -10.38
C ALA A 53 17.89 -2.84 -11.82
N ARG A 54 18.90 -2.91 -12.70
CA ARG A 54 18.74 -2.58 -14.12
C ARG A 54 17.69 -3.45 -14.81
N LYS A 55 17.73 -4.77 -14.60
CA LYS A 55 16.73 -5.70 -15.17
C LYS A 55 15.31 -5.40 -14.70
N ASN A 56 15.13 -5.18 -13.40
CA ASN A 56 13.81 -4.86 -12.82
C ASN A 56 13.28 -3.54 -13.39
N PHE A 57 14.13 -2.52 -13.47
CA PHE A 57 13.77 -1.24 -14.06
C PHE A 57 13.43 -1.37 -15.54
N ILE A 58 14.23 -2.08 -16.34
CA ILE A 58 13.95 -2.29 -17.77
C ILE A 58 12.59 -2.96 -17.96
N ALA A 59 12.29 -3.99 -17.17
CA ALA A 59 10.99 -4.65 -17.23
C ALA A 59 9.84 -3.68 -16.94
N ASN A 60 9.93 -2.94 -15.83
CA ASN A 60 8.92 -1.97 -15.43
C ASN A 60 8.80 -0.79 -16.41
N LEU A 61 9.92 -0.36 -16.99
CA LEU A 61 9.95 0.70 -17.99
C LEU A 61 9.19 0.27 -19.24
N LEU A 62 9.46 -0.91 -19.80
CA LEU A 62 8.75 -1.39 -20.99
C LEU A 62 7.24 -1.55 -20.74
N ILE A 63 6.85 -1.98 -19.54
CA ILE A 63 5.45 -2.01 -19.10
C ILE A 63 4.86 -0.59 -19.08
N PHE A 64 5.57 0.36 -18.47
CA PHE A 64 5.13 1.75 -18.38
C PHE A 64 4.97 2.39 -19.77
N LEU A 65 5.92 2.17 -20.67
CA LEU A 65 5.87 2.67 -22.04
C LEU A 65 4.64 2.11 -22.77
N ARG A 66 4.38 0.79 -22.66
CA ARG A 66 3.18 0.14 -23.21
C ARG A 66 1.90 0.71 -22.63
N GLY A 67 1.81 0.80 -21.30
CA GLY A 67 0.59 1.18 -20.58
C GLY A 67 0.11 2.59 -20.92
N TYR A 68 1.05 3.53 -21.11
CA TYR A 68 0.72 4.93 -21.44
C TYR A 68 0.86 5.28 -22.92
N GLY A 69 1.31 4.34 -23.76
CA GLY A 69 1.46 4.53 -25.20
C GLY A 69 2.62 5.44 -25.59
N PHE A 70 3.70 5.48 -24.80
CA PHE A 70 4.95 6.17 -25.18
C PHE A 70 5.71 5.38 -26.25
N ASP A 71 6.42 6.07 -27.14
CA ASP A 71 7.26 5.46 -28.19
C ASP A 71 8.71 5.26 -27.74
N GLY A 72 9.06 5.62 -26.51
CA GLY A 72 10.42 5.49 -26.02
C GLY A 72 10.72 6.25 -24.75
N VAL A 73 12.00 6.29 -24.39
CA VAL A 73 12.53 6.89 -23.17
C VAL A 73 13.75 7.78 -23.46
N ASP A 74 13.86 8.90 -22.75
CA ASP A 74 15.09 9.71 -22.68
C ASP A 74 15.67 9.63 -21.26
N PHE A 75 16.96 9.33 -21.15
CA PHE A 75 17.68 9.34 -19.87
C PHE A 75 18.38 10.69 -19.67
N ASP A 76 17.86 11.48 -18.74
CA ASP A 76 18.36 12.81 -18.39
C ASP A 76 19.01 12.81 -17.00
N TRP A 77 20.07 11.99 -16.83
CA TRP A 77 20.79 11.90 -15.57
C TRP A 77 21.85 13.01 -15.48
N GLU A 78 21.69 13.90 -14.49
CA GLU A 78 22.54 15.08 -14.30
C GLU A 78 23.34 15.06 -12.97
N TYR A 79 24.51 14.41 -12.86
CA TYR A 79 25.22 13.66 -13.90
C TYR A 79 25.85 12.38 -13.32
N PRO A 80 25.99 11.30 -14.12
CA PRO A 80 26.72 10.11 -13.70
C PRO A 80 28.13 10.50 -13.25
N GLY A 81 28.62 9.93 -12.15
CA GLY A 81 29.99 10.10 -11.66
C GLY A 81 30.38 11.49 -11.12
N ALA A 82 29.50 12.48 -11.24
CA ALA A 82 29.72 13.82 -10.73
C ALA A 82 29.39 13.89 -9.23
N SER A 83 30.42 14.00 -8.39
CA SER A 83 30.26 13.96 -6.92
C SER A 83 29.42 15.11 -6.37
N ASP A 84 29.46 16.29 -7.00
CA ASP A 84 28.64 17.46 -6.66
C ASP A 84 27.14 17.26 -6.95
N ARG A 85 26.81 16.16 -7.65
CA ARG A 85 25.45 15.72 -7.98
C ARG A 85 25.12 14.35 -7.39
N GLY A 86 25.99 13.79 -6.55
CA GLY A 86 25.78 12.48 -5.90
C GLY A 86 26.16 11.27 -6.75
N GLY A 87 26.89 11.46 -7.85
CA GLY A 87 27.40 10.39 -8.69
C GLY A 87 28.57 9.62 -8.07
N GLY A 88 28.62 8.31 -8.35
CA GLY A 88 29.69 7.38 -7.99
C GLY A 88 30.64 7.06 -9.14
N GLU A 89 31.85 6.60 -8.82
CA GLU A 89 32.97 6.41 -9.77
C GLU A 89 32.61 5.58 -11.02
N TYR A 90 31.77 4.55 -10.88
CA TYR A 90 31.44 3.59 -11.94
C TYR A 90 30.09 3.85 -12.63
N ASP A 91 29.48 5.00 -12.39
CA ASP A 91 28.16 5.32 -12.91
C ASP A 91 28.11 5.34 -14.44
N GLY A 92 29.19 5.83 -15.06
CA GLY A 92 29.32 5.87 -16.52
C GLY A 92 29.30 4.50 -17.16
N GLU A 93 30.14 3.57 -16.69
CA GLU A 93 30.14 2.21 -17.23
C GLU A 93 28.82 1.49 -16.94
N ASN A 94 28.25 1.72 -15.76
CA ASN A 94 26.99 1.09 -15.37
C ASN A 94 25.78 1.62 -16.16
N LEU A 95 25.76 2.90 -16.53
CA LEU A 95 24.76 3.47 -17.41
C LEU A 95 24.87 2.88 -18.83
N ALA A 96 26.09 2.69 -19.35
CA ALA A 96 26.29 2.00 -20.64
C ALA A 96 25.68 0.59 -20.62
N LEU A 97 25.87 -0.15 -19.52
CA LEU A 97 25.27 -1.47 -19.32
C LEU A 97 23.74 -1.40 -19.29
N LEU A 98 23.14 -0.39 -18.65
CA LEU A 98 21.69 -0.18 -18.67
C LEU A 98 21.18 0.00 -20.10
N LEU A 99 21.79 0.90 -20.88
CA LEU A 99 21.40 1.17 -22.26
C LEU A 99 21.53 -0.08 -23.13
N LYS A 100 22.61 -0.84 -22.96
CA LYS A 100 22.83 -2.11 -23.64
C LYS A 100 21.76 -3.15 -23.33
N GLU A 101 21.48 -3.35 -22.05
CA GLU A 101 20.48 -4.31 -21.57
C GLU A 101 19.08 -3.89 -22.01
N LEU A 102 18.79 -2.58 -22.02
CA LEU A 102 17.52 -2.02 -22.51
C LEU A 102 17.34 -2.29 -24.01
N LYS A 103 18.35 -2.00 -24.85
CA LYS A 103 18.29 -2.30 -26.29
C LYS A 103 18.05 -3.78 -26.56
N GLN A 104 18.67 -4.67 -25.78
CA GLN A 104 18.45 -6.11 -25.89
C GLN A 104 17.04 -6.54 -25.47
N ALA A 105 16.43 -5.83 -24.52
CA ALA A 105 15.05 -6.08 -24.10
C ALA A 105 14.05 -5.57 -25.14
N ILE A 106 14.27 -4.37 -25.69
CA ILE A 106 13.45 -3.78 -26.76
C ILE A 106 13.46 -4.67 -28.00
N ALA A 107 14.62 -5.21 -28.40
CA ALA A 107 14.73 -6.14 -29.53
C ALA A 107 13.90 -7.45 -29.36
N LYS A 108 13.39 -7.71 -28.16
CA LYS A 108 12.49 -8.84 -27.85
C LYS A 108 11.05 -8.42 -27.59
N ASP A 109 10.79 -7.13 -27.43
CA ASP A 109 9.44 -6.58 -27.25
C ASP A 109 8.76 -6.48 -28.63
N PRO A 110 7.44 -6.71 -28.72
CA PRO A 110 6.71 -6.53 -29.98
C PRO A 110 6.70 -5.07 -30.48
N ALA A 111 6.88 -4.10 -29.59
CA ALA A 111 6.99 -2.69 -29.94
C ALA A 111 8.45 -2.27 -30.08
N ASP A 112 8.73 -1.45 -31.10
CA ASP A 112 10.03 -0.83 -31.30
C ASP A 112 10.08 0.50 -30.54
N TYR A 113 10.85 0.54 -29.44
CA TYR A 113 10.98 1.72 -28.59
C TYR A 113 12.27 2.49 -28.90
N LEU A 114 12.13 3.81 -28.97
CA LEU A 114 13.23 4.74 -29.13
C LEU A 114 13.92 4.97 -27.78
N VAL A 115 15.24 5.06 -27.80
CA VAL A 115 16.06 5.34 -26.62
C VAL A 115 16.98 6.50 -26.94
N SER A 116 16.94 7.52 -26.09
CA SER A 116 17.91 8.60 -26.10
C SER A 116 18.46 8.86 -24.71
N PHE A 117 19.51 9.66 -24.65
CA PHE A 117 19.97 10.24 -23.40
C PHE A 117 20.34 11.70 -23.63
N THR A 118 20.31 12.47 -22.56
CA THR A 118 20.65 13.89 -22.55
C THR A 118 22.04 14.08 -21.95
N ALA A 119 22.88 14.86 -22.63
CA ALA A 119 24.31 15.00 -22.34
C ALA A 119 24.74 16.45 -22.12
N PRO A 120 25.68 16.71 -21.20
CA PRO A 120 26.18 18.05 -20.92
C PRO A 120 27.17 18.53 -21.98
N THR A 121 27.37 19.85 -22.04
CA THR A 121 28.42 20.49 -22.86
C THR A 121 29.77 20.59 -22.17
N SER A 122 29.78 20.59 -20.84
CA SER A 122 31.00 20.71 -20.03
C SER A 122 31.81 19.42 -20.07
N TYR A 123 33.10 19.53 -20.38
CA TYR A 123 34.06 18.43 -20.26
C TYR A 123 34.06 17.81 -18.85
N TRP A 124 33.89 18.61 -17.81
CA TRP A 124 33.97 18.15 -16.42
C TRP A 124 32.84 17.19 -16.05
N TYR A 125 31.67 17.32 -16.68
CA TYR A 125 30.57 16.37 -16.52
C TYR A 125 30.62 15.27 -17.59
N LEU A 126 30.86 15.62 -18.85
CA LEU A 126 30.85 14.65 -19.96
C LEU A 126 31.92 13.56 -19.81
N ARG A 127 33.06 13.86 -19.18
CA ARG A 127 34.13 12.87 -18.92
C ARG A 127 33.70 11.67 -18.09
N HIS A 128 32.57 11.74 -17.38
CA HIS A 128 32.03 10.65 -16.59
C HIS A 128 31.13 9.71 -17.40
N PHE A 129 30.78 10.07 -18.65
CA PHE A 129 30.11 9.18 -19.59
C PHE A 129 31.17 8.26 -20.24
N THR A 130 31.75 7.35 -19.44
CA THR A 130 32.88 6.51 -19.86
C THR A 130 32.51 5.67 -21.08
N HIS A 131 33.38 5.63 -22.08
CA HIS A 131 33.15 4.92 -23.35
C HIS A 131 31.90 5.40 -24.09
N LEU A 132 31.74 6.73 -24.26
CA LEU A 132 30.61 7.35 -24.95
C LEU A 132 30.23 6.70 -26.30
N ALA A 133 31.20 6.17 -27.06
CA ALA A 133 30.92 5.42 -28.29
C ALA A 133 30.05 4.17 -28.05
N GLU A 134 30.25 3.43 -26.94
CA GLU A 134 29.43 2.27 -26.56
C GLU A 134 27.97 2.67 -26.27
N TYR A 135 27.74 3.86 -25.72
CA TYR A 135 26.38 4.36 -25.52
C TYR A 135 25.66 4.50 -26.86
N MET A 136 26.34 5.04 -27.86
CA MET A 136 25.77 5.28 -29.19
C MET A 136 25.46 4.00 -29.95
N ASP A 137 26.06 2.87 -29.59
CA ASP A 137 25.66 1.55 -30.11
C ASP A 137 24.32 1.08 -29.54
N HIS A 138 23.85 1.70 -28.46
CA HIS A 138 22.71 1.29 -27.67
C HIS A 138 21.54 2.26 -27.68
N VAL A 139 21.74 3.48 -28.19
CA VAL A 139 20.71 4.51 -28.31
C VAL A 139 20.52 4.95 -29.77
N ASP A 140 19.39 5.57 -30.04
CA ASP A 140 19.04 6.13 -31.34
C ASP A 140 19.75 7.45 -31.57
N TRP A 141 19.73 8.34 -30.58
CA TRP A 141 20.43 9.63 -30.60
C TRP A 141 20.80 10.13 -29.19
N VAL A 142 21.62 11.18 -29.14
CA VAL A 142 21.93 11.94 -27.94
C VAL A 142 21.43 13.37 -28.09
N ASN A 143 20.73 13.87 -27.07
CA ASN A 143 20.34 15.28 -26.97
C ASN A 143 21.45 16.03 -26.22
N VAL A 144 22.12 16.97 -26.88
CA VAL A 144 23.19 17.75 -26.23
C VAL A 144 22.61 19.07 -25.74
N MET A 145 22.76 19.34 -24.45
CA MET A 145 22.28 20.57 -23.81
C MET A 145 23.18 21.76 -24.18
N THR A 146 23.14 22.19 -25.45
CA THR A 146 23.93 23.30 -26.01
C THR A 146 23.44 24.69 -25.59
N TYR A 147 23.06 24.78 -24.32
CA TYR A 147 22.63 25.94 -23.56
C TYR A 147 23.22 25.81 -22.14
N ASP A 148 23.08 26.84 -21.32
CA ASP A 148 23.68 26.88 -19.97
C ASP A 148 25.21 26.74 -19.96
N LEU A 149 25.86 27.23 -21.01
CA LEU A 149 27.32 27.33 -21.04
C LEU A 149 27.85 28.32 -19.99
N HIS A 150 27.06 29.34 -19.68
CA HIS A 150 27.38 30.42 -18.75
C HIS A 150 26.17 30.80 -17.92
N GLY A 151 26.42 31.20 -16.67
CA GLY A 151 25.38 31.56 -15.71
C GLY A 151 25.96 32.09 -14.41
N VAL A 152 25.10 32.31 -13.42
CA VAL A 152 25.51 32.88 -12.12
C VAL A 152 26.55 32.04 -11.38
N TRP A 153 26.55 30.72 -11.63
CA TRP A 153 27.51 29.77 -11.05
C TRP A 153 28.95 30.00 -11.51
N ASP A 154 29.18 30.78 -12.58
CA ASP A 154 30.54 31.10 -13.05
C ASP A 154 31.36 31.83 -11.96
N SER A 155 30.70 32.51 -11.01
CA SER A 155 31.34 33.16 -9.87
C SER A 155 32.16 32.22 -8.98
N ASP A 156 31.80 30.94 -8.96
CA ASP A 156 32.43 29.92 -8.11
C ASP A 156 33.57 29.20 -8.84
N SER A 157 33.82 29.57 -10.10
CA SER A 157 34.83 28.96 -10.97
C SER A 157 35.96 29.93 -11.31
N SER A 158 36.93 29.46 -12.11
CA SER A 158 37.99 30.33 -12.66
C SER A 158 37.49 31.37 -13.67
N ILE A 159 36.24 31.25 -14.15
CA ILE A 159 35.61 32.23 -15.06
C ILE A 159 35.34 33.53 -14.29
N GLY A 160 34.86 33.43 -13.04
CA GLY A 160 34.55 34.57 -12.18
C GLY A 160 33.21 35.23 -12.51
N SER A 161 32.90 36.33 -11.84
CA SER A 161 31.61 37.03 -11.93
C SER A 161 31.45 37.88 -13.19
N HIS A 162 31.82 37.35 -14.36
CA HIS A 162 31.68 38.03 -15.64
C HIS A 162 30.38 37.62 -16.34
N VAL A 163 29.63 38.59 -16.87
CA VAL A 163 28.45 38.30 -17.69
C VAL A 163 28.90 37.69 -19.01
N LEU A 164 28.40 36.50 -19.31
CA LEU A 164 28.68 35.75 -20.53
C LEU A 164 27.38 35.10 -21.02
N ALA A 165 27.25 34.96 -22.32
CA ALA A 165 26.02 34.46 -22.92
C ALA A 165 25.95 32.92 -22.87
N HIS A 166 24.80 32.37 -22.51
CA HIS A 166 24.70 30.93 -22.21
C HIS A 166 24.60 30.00 -23.44
N THR A 167 24.49 30.54 -24.65
CA THR A 167 24.33 29.77 -25.90
C THR A 167 25.31 30.22 -26.99
N ILE A 168 26.53 30.64 -26.62
CA ILE A 168 27.55 31.09 -27.58
C ILE A 168 28.00 29.96 -28.54
N LEU A 169 27.95 30.22 -29.85
CA LEU A 169 28.27 29.24 -30.89
C LEU A 169 29.71 28.70 -30.81
N THR A 170 30.66 29.52 -30.35
CA THR A 170 32.05 29.10 -30.11
C THR A 170 32.12 28.02 -29.04
N GLY A 171 31.47 28.23 -27.89
CA GLY A 171 31.38 27.21 -26.82
C GLY A 171 30.60 25.97 -27.26
N ILE A 172 29.54 26.12 -28.06
CA ILE A 172 28.81 24.99 -28.66
C ILE A 172 29.73 24.14 -29.55
N LYS A 173 30.56 24.78 -30.38
CA LYS A 173 31.57 24.08 -31.21
C LYS A 173 32.58 23.32 -30.35
N GLU A 174 33.04 23.92 -29.26
CA GLU A 174 33.95 23.27 -28.32
C GLU A 174 33.32 22.06 -27.63
N ALA A 175 32.06 22.17 -27.22
CA ALA A 175 31.30 21.06 -26.63
C ALA A 175 31.13 19.90 -27.62
N LEU A 176 30.71 20.18 -28.87
CA LEU A 176 30.56 19.16 -29.91
C LEU A 176 31.89 18.50 -30.28
N ASN A 177 33.02 19.23 -30.20
CA ASN A 177 34.34 18.62 -30.39
C ASN A 177 34.65 17.52 -29.37
N LEU A 178 34.03 17.51 -28.19
CA LEU A 178 34.17 16.41 -27.24
C LEU A 178 33.54 15.11 -27.77
N PHE A 179 32.44 15.21 -28.52
CA PHE A 179 31.80 14.07 -29.18
C PHE A 179 32.64 13.57 -30.35
N TRP A 180 33.16 14.46 -31.21
CA TRP A 180 34.01 14.06 -32.34
C TRP A 180 35.32 13.39 -31.91
N ARG A 181 35.86 13.78 -30.75
CA ARG A 181 37.04 13.13 -30.15
C ARG A 181 36.76 11.73 -29.60
N ASN A 182 35.49 11.34 -29.51
CA ASN A 182 35.04 10.00 -29.11
C ASN A 182 34.40 9.24 -30.28
N ASP A 183 34.69 9.64 -31.52
CA ASP A 183 34.22 8.97 -32.75
C ASP A 183 32.68 8.83 -32.84
N ILE A 184 31.96 9.79 -32.27
CA ILE A 184 30.50 9.82 -32.32
C ILE A 184 30.05 10.31 -33.70
N ASP A 185 29.11 9.60 -34.32
CA ASP A 185 28.53 10.00 -35.61
C ASP A 185 27.68 11.27 -35.43
N PRO A 186 27.98 12.37 -36.16
CA PRO A 186 27.16 13.58 -36.13
C PRO A 186 25.67 13.35 -36.38
N ALA A 187 25.31 12.36 -37.20
CA ALA A 187 23.93 12.04 -37.53
C ALA A 187 23.12 11.51 -36.32
N LYS A 188 23.78 11.16 -35.21
CA LYS A 188 23.12 10.76 -33.95
C LYS A 188 23.09 11.86 -32.88
N VAL A 189 23.56 13.06 -33.20
CA VAL A 189 23.66 14.17 -32.23
C VAL A 189 22.61 15.22 -32.55
N ASN A 190 21.77 15.55 -31.56
CA ASN A 190 20.80 16.63 -31.65
C ASN A 190 21.33 17.90 -30.96
N LEU A 191 21.21 19.04 -31.66
CA LEU A 191 21.60 20.35 -31.12
C LEU A 191 20.49 20.91 -30.21
N GLY A 192 20.80 21.14 -28.94
CA GLY A 192 19.92 21.80 -27.97
C GLY A 192 19.73 23.30 -28.23
N LEU A 193 18.48 23.75 -28.29
CA LEU A 193 18.05 25.14 -28.42
C LEU A 193 17.26 25.53 -27.18
N GLY A 194 17.75 26.54 -26.44
CA GLY A 194 17.08 27.06 -25.26
C GLY A 194 16.02 28.10 -25.62
N PHE A 195 14.75 27.85 -25.28
CA PHE A 195 13.67 28.84 -25.38
C PHE A 195 13.62 29.72 -24.13
N TYR A 196 14.79 30.09 -23.61
CA TYR A 196 14.96 30.90 -22.42
C TYR A 196 16.33 31.56 -22.48
N GLY A 197 16.55 32.54 -21.60
CA GLY A 197 17.83 33.20 -21.41
C GLY A 197 18.32 33.07 -19.98
N ARG A 198 19.65 33.13 -19.83
CA ARG A 198 20.31 33.35 -18.54
C ARG A 198 20.54 34.84 -18.33
N SER A 199 20.18 35.31 -17.13
CA SER A 199 20.17 36.72 -16.78
C SER A 199 21.06 37.04 -15.58
N PHE A 200 21.59 38.26 -15.56
CA PHE A 200 22.50 38.76 -14.55
C PHE A 200 22.06 40.13 -14.07
N GLN A 201 22.34 40.42 -12.81
CA GLN A 201 22.28 41.77 -12.27
C GLN A 201 23.69 42.38 -12.36
N LEU A 202 23.85 43.40 -13.19
CA LEU A 202 25.09 44.12 -13.41
C LEU A 202 25.59 44.79 -12.12
N ALA A 203 26.90 44.71 -11.87
CA ALA A 203 27.55 45.44 -10.79
C ALA A 203 27.61 46.95 -11.10
N ASP A 204 27.86 47.28 -12.37
CA ASP A 204 27.87 48.63 -12.91
C ASP A 204 27.00 48.67 -14.19
N PRO A 205 25.81 49.32 -14.16
CA PRO A 205 24.95 49.44 -15.33
C PRO A 205 25.60 50.12 -16.54
N SER A 206 26.67 50.89 -16.34
CA SER A 206 27.42 51.49 -17.44
C SER A 206 28.34 50.50 -18.18
N CYS A 207 28.62 49.35 -17.57
CA CYS A 207 29.29 48.21 -18.20
C CYS A 207 28.23 47.12 -18.48
N ASN A 208 27.77 47.04 -19.72
CA ASN A 208 26.61 46.23 -20.11
C ASN A 208 26.87 45.27 -21.28
N THR A 209 28.14 44.96 -21.56
CA THR A 209 28.57 44.01 -22.59
C THR A 209 29.13 42.73 -21.96
N PRO A 210 29.22 41.61 -22.71
CA PRO A 210 29.96 40.43 -22.26
C PRO A 210 31.34 40.78 -21.69
N GLY A 211 31.71 40.16 -20.57
CA GLY A 211 32.92 40.46 -19.80
C GLY A 211 32.75 41.51 -18.70
N CYS A 212 31.62 42.23 -18.62
CA CYS A 212 31.29 43.10 -17.48
C CYS A 212 30.99 42.29 -16.20
N LEU A 213 31.13 42.92 -15.04
CA LEU A 213 30.90 42.23 -13.77
C LEU A 213 29.42 42.18 -13.38
N PHE A 214 28.97 41.05 -12.85
CA PHE A 214 27.67 40.91 -12.18
C PHE A 214 27.83 40.80 -10.66
N LYS A 215 26.75 41.10 -9.93
CA LYS A 215 26.67 40.92 -8.46
C LYS A 215 25.67 39.83 -8.04
N GLY A 216 24.88 39.30 -8.98
CA GLY A 216 23.97 38.19 -8.78
C GLY A 216 23.19 37.85 -10.05
N GLY A 217 22.21 36.96 -9.92
CA GLY A 217 21.26 36.67 -11.00
C GLY A 217 20.34 37.86 -11.30
N GLY A 218 19.86 37.91 -12.53
CA GLY A 218 18.82 38.86 -12.91
C GLY A 218 17.55 38.67 -12.07
N ALA A 219 16.72 39.72 -12.00
CA ALA A 219 15.44 39.68 -11.32
C ALA A 219 14.57 38.54 -11.87
N PRO A 220 13.86 37.79 -11.00
CA PRO A 220 12.99 36.71 -11.44
C PRO A 220 11.87 37.24 -12.33
N GLY A 221 11.58 36.51 -13.40
CA GLY A 221 10.44 36.80 -14.27
C GLY A 221 9.09 36.44 -13.61
N GLU A 222 8.00 37.00 -14.14
CA GLU A 222 6.64 36.81 -13.59
C GLU A 222 6.12 35.37 -13.74
N CYS A 223 6.58 34.64 -14.76
CA CYS A 223 6.18 33.26 -15.05
C CYS A 223 7.19 32.24 -14.50
N THR A 224 8.49 32.46 -14.75
CA THR A 224 9.54 31.52 -14.33
C THR A 224 9.82 31.60 -12.83
N GLY A 225 9.65 32.77 -12.21
CA GLY A 225 9.85 32.96 -10.77
C GLY A 225 11.28 32.69 -10.27
N SER A 226 12.24 32.47 -11.18
CA SER A 226 13.60 32.06 -10.85
C SER A 226 14.59 33.19 -11.15
N SER A 227 15.33 33.66 -10.15
CA SER A 227 16.41 34.62 -10.39
C SER A 227 17.45 34.01 -11.34
N GLY A 228 17.97 34.83 -12.25
CA GLY A 228 18.97 34.41 -13.22
C GLY A 228 18.44 33.67 -14.44
N THR A 229 17.12 33.50 -14.57
CA THR A 229 16.49 32.81 -15.72
C THR A 229 15.24 33.55 -16.17
N LEU A 230 15.07 33.69 -17.49
CA LEU A 230 13.87 34.28 -18.08
C LEU A 230 13.44 33.42 -19.28
N SER A 231 12.17 33.05 -19.38
CA SER A 231 11.61 32.37 -20.55
C SER A 231 11.64 33.30 -21.77
N TYR A 232 11.62 32.73 -22.99
CA TYR A 232 11.57 33.52 -24.23
C TYR A 232 10.41 34.52 -24.21
N ARG A 233 9.22 34.08 -23.79
CA ARG A 233 8.05 34.95 -23.61
C ARG A 233 8.30 36.13 -22.67
N GLU A 234 8.98 35.92 -21.54
CA GLU A 234 9.30 37.00 -20.59
C GLU A 234 10.29 37.99 -21.19
N ILE A 235 11.26 37.52 -21.96
CA ILE A 235 12.24 38.37 -22.64
C ILE A 235 11.53 39.25 -23.69
N MET A 236 10.65 38.67 -24.50
CA MET A 236 9.83 39.43 -25.46
C MET A 236 8.98 40.49 -24.75
N ALA A 237 8.33 40.13 -23.64
CA ALA A 237 7.55 41.08 -22.85
C ALA A 237 8.41 42.21 -22.23
N ILE A 238 9.65 41.92 -21.83
CA ILE A 238 10.60 42.92 -21.33
C ILE A 238 11.04 43.87 -22.45
N MET A 239 11.35 43.34 -23.64
CA MET A 239 11.67 44.15 -24.82
C MET A 239 10.58 45.17 -25.12
N ASP A 240 9.33 44.70 -25.17
CA ASP A 240 8.16 45.55 -25.42
C ASP A 240 7.94 46.58 -24.31
N LYS A 241 8.05 46.17 -23.04
CA LYS A 241 7.77 47.00 -21.87
C LYS A 241 8.82 48.08 -21.63
N GLU A 242 10.10 47.73 -21.75
CA GLU A 242 11.22 48.65 -21.49
C GLU A 242 11.66 49.40 -22.75
N HIS A 243 11.08 49.08 -23.91
CA HIS A 243 11.41 49.65 -25.23
C HIS A 243 12.90 49.54 -25.54
N VAL A 244 13.44 48.33 -25.37
CA VAL A 244 14.85 48.01 -25.59
C VAL A 244 14.99 47.02 -26.74
N GLU A 245 16.00 47.24 -27.58
CA GLU A 245 16.35 46.36 -28.69
C GLU A 245 17.56 45.48 -28.30
N PRO A 246 17.59 44.21 -28.71
CA PRO A 246 18.72 43.34 -28.44
C PRO A 246 19.93 43.68 -29.31
N TYR A 247 21.12 43.49 -28.74
CA TYR A 247 22.37 43.44 -29.48
C TYR A 247 22.56 42.03 -30.04
N HIS A 248 22.83 41.93 -31.34
CA HIS A 248 23.17 40.66 -32.01
C HIS A 248 24.67 40.50 -32.10
N ASP A 249 25.19 39.54 -31.33
CA ASP A 249 26.55 39.06 -31.49
C ASP A 249 26.58 38.02 -32.61
N THR A 250 26.78 38.51 -33.84
CA THR A 250 26.85 37.69 -35.06
C THR A 250 28.04 36.73 -35.06
N GLU A 251 29.09 36.98 -34.28
CA GLU A 251 30.24 36.08 -34.19
C GLU A 251 29.88 34.81 -33.41
N ASN A 252 29.09 34.98 -32.35
CA ASN A 252 28.67 33.90 -31.46
C ASN A 252 27.23 33.42 -31.69
N ALA A 253 26.54 33.94 -32.70
CA ALA A 253 25.15 33.61 -33.00
C ALA A 253 24.26 33.63 -31.74
N VAL A 254 24.28 34.75 -31.02
CA VAL A 254 23.50 34.94 -29.80
C VAL A 254 23.07 36.40 -29.67
N LYS A 255 21.95 36.65 -29.02
CA LYS A 255 21.50 38.00 -28.69
C LYS A 255 21.59 38.25 -27.19
N TYR A 256 21.80 39.50 -26.82
CA TYR A 256 21.63 39.94 -25.45
C TYR A 256 21.03 41.32 -25.39
N LEU A 257 20.34 41.64 -24.31
CA LEU A 257 19.79 42.97 -24.08
C LEU A 257 19.96 43.38 -22.63
N THR A 258 19.89 44.69 -22.40
CA THR A 258 20.06 45.29 -21.07
C THR A 258 18.99 46.32 -20.79
N TRP A 259 18.53 46.38 -19.53
CA TRP A 259 17.61 47.40 -19.05
C TRP A 259 17.92 47.66 -17.58
N LYS A 260 18.02 48.95 -17.18
CA LYS A 260 18.44 49.33 -15.82
C LYS A 260 19.77 48.64 -15.46
N ASP A 261 19.80 47.83 -14.41
CA ASP A 261 20.96 47.04 -13.99
C ASP A 261 20.82 45.54 -14.34
N GLN A 262 19.97 45.20 -15.30
CA GLN A 262 19.69 43.84 -15.73
C GLN A 262 20.30 43.56 -17.11
N TRP A 263 20.74 42.33 -17.30
CA TRP A 263 21.29 41.82 -18.55
C TRP A 263 20.74 40.41 -18.79
N VAL A 264 20.40 40.06 -20.03
CA VAL A 264 19.99 38.70 -20.41
C VAL A 264 20.54 38.36 -21.79
N SER A 265 21.09 37.16 -21.95
CA SER A 265 21.36 36.57 -23.27
C SER A 265 20.33 35.52 -23.62
N PHE A 266 19.95 35.44 -24.89
CA PHE A 266 18.92 34.55 -25.40
C PHE A 266 19.08 34.34 -26.91
N ASP A 267 18.23 33.49 -27.45
CA ASP A 267 18.13 33.21 -28.88
C ASP A 267 16.79 33.66 -29.46
N ASP A 268 16.79 34.07 -30.71
CA ASP A 268 15.60 34.35 -31.50
C ASP A 268 15.74 33.82 -32.93
N ILE A 269 14.82 34.18 -33.83
CA ILE A 269 14.82 33.69 -35.21
C ILE A 269 16.18 33.83 -35.91
N ASP A 270 16.91 34.93 -35.74
CA ASP A 270 18.18 35.13 -36.44
C ASP A 270 19.21 34.14 -35.93
N THR A 271 19.36 34.03 -34.62
CA THR A 271 20.39 33.18 -34.00
C THR A 271 20.03 31.70 -34.04
N PHE A 272 18.74 31.34 -33.99
CA PHE A 272 18.28 29.99 -34.28
C PHE A 272 18.67 29.58 -35.71
N GLN A 273 18.43 30.42 -36.71
CA GLN A 273 18.77 30.10 -38.09
C GLN A 273 20.29 30.02 -38.32
N GLU A 274 21.09 30.86 -37.67
CA GLU A 274 22.56 30.76 -37.68
C GLU A 274 23.05 29.43 -37.08
N LYS A 275 22.48 29.02 -35.94
CA LYS A 275 22.80 27.74 -35.28
C LYS A 275 22.34 26.53 -36.08
N ILE A 276 21.16 26.59 -36.69
CA ILE A 276 20.63 25.53 -37.58
C ILE A 276 21.50 25.43 -38.84
N SER A 277 21.91 26.55 -39.43
CA SER A 277 22.84 26.55 -40.55
C SER A 277 24.17 25.90 -40.16
N PHE A 278 24.69 26.16 -38.97
CA PHE A 278 25.87 25.49 -38.45
C PHE A 278 25.63 23.98 -38.26
N ALA A 279 24.54 23.58 -37.61
CA ALA A 279 24.17 22.17 -37.40
C ALA A 279 24.10 21.40 -38.73
N ASN A 280 23.44 21.96 -39.73
CA ASN A 280 23.34 21.39 -41.06
C ASN A 280 24.71 21.31 -41.75
N SER A 281 25.60 22.29 -41.56
CA SER A 281 26.92 22.31 -42.19
C SER A 281 27.84 21.17 -41.74
N ILE A 282 27.59 20.62 -40.55
CA ILE A 282 28.34 19.49 -39.98
C ILE A 282 27.54 18.18 -39.96
N GLY A 283 26.31 18.19 -40.48
CA GLY A 283 25.47 17.01 -40.60
C GLY A 283 24.92 16.46 -39.28
N LEU A 284 24.53 17.33 -38.34
CA LEU A 284 23.85 16.89 -37.12
C LEU A 284 22.52 16.17 -37.43
N GLY A 285 22.15 15.21 -36.58
CA GLY A 285 20.95 14.40 -36.73
C GLY A 285 19.64 15.16 -36.57
N GLY A 286 19.65 16.23 -35.78
CA GLY A 286 18.46 17.01 -35.51
C GLY A 286 18.65 18.14 -34.50
N LEU A 287 17.52 18.63 -34.01
CA LEU A 287 17.42 19.69 -33.01
C LEU A 287 16.66 19.17 -31.78
N PHE A 288 17.02 19.70 -30.62
CA PHE A 288 16.39 19.43 -29.33
C PHE A 288 15.99 20.79 -28.73
N ILE A 289 14.78 20.93 -28.17
CA ILE A 289 14.28 22.24 -27.68
C ILE A 289 14.00 22.15 -26.19
N TRP A 290 14.59 23.06 -25.41
CA TRP A 290 14.34 23.21 -23.98
C TRP A 290 13.80 24.61 -23.65
N ALA A 291 12.53 24.82 -23.36
CA ALA A 291 11.43 23.88 -23.54
C ALA A 291 10.25 24.58 -24.21
N LEU A 292 9.40 23.80 -24.90
CA LEU A 292 8.29 24.33 -25.69
C LEU A 292 7.35 25.26 -24.90
N ASN A 293 7.16 25.01 -23.60
CA ASN A 293 6.31 25.82 -22.73
C ASN A 293 6.91 27.20 -22.35
N HIS A 294 8.14 27.51 -22.73
CA HIS A 294 8.74 28.83 -22.54
C HIS A 294 8.51 29.80 -23.73
N ASP A 295 7.93 29.30 -24.81
CA ASP A 295 7.60 30.09 -25.99
C ASP A 295 6.45 31.09 -25.71
N THR A 296 6.23 32.03 -26.64
CA THR A 296 5.06 32.90 -26.63
C THR A 296 3.78 32.10 -26.91
N PRO A 297 2.59 32.63 -26.55
CA PRO A 297 1.32 31.98 -26.89
C PRO A 297 1.10 31.78 -28.40
N ASP A 298 1.81 32.54 -29.24
CA ASP A 298 1.76 32.48 -30.70
C ASP A 298 2.88 31.62 -31.32
N PHE A 299 3.70 30.97 -30.48
CA PHE A 299 4.80 30.07 -30.85
C PHE A 299 5.91 30.75 -31.68
N ASP A 300 6.28 31.97 -31.32
CA ASP A 300 7.24 32.78 -32.08
C ASP A 300 8.65 32.15 -32.13
N ALA A 301 9.14 31.57 -31.03
CA ALA A 301 10.44 30.90 -31.02
C ALA A 301 10.42 29.65 -31.89
N LEU A 302 9.37 28.82 -31.79
CA LEU A 302 9.18 27.66 -32.65
C LEU A 302 9.08 28.06 -34.13
N GLN A 303 8.35 29.14 -34.44
CA GLN A 303 8.29 29.72 -35.78
C GLN A 303 9.68 30.17 -36.26
N GLY A 304 10.51 30.69 -35.37
CA GLY A 304 11.92 31.00 -35.64
C GLY A 304 12.75 29.76 -35.99
N VAL A 305 12.52 28.64 -35.31
CA VAL A 305 13.21 27.35 -35.60
C VAL A 305 12.81 26.78 -36.96
N ILE A 306 11.53 26.79 -37.31
CA ILE A 306 11.05 26.18 -38.57
C ILE A 306 11.12 27.10 -39.79
N HIS A 307 11.53 28.36 -39.61
CA HIS A 307 11.66 29.34 -40.69
C HIS A 307 12.53 28.78 -41.85
N PRO A 308 12.18 29.04 -43.14
CA PRO A 308 11.11 29.90 -43.65
C PRO A 308 9.75 29.22 -43.75
N LYS A 309 9.60 27.98 -43.26
CA LYS A 309 8.31 27.31 -43.21
C LYS A 309 7.44 27.94 -42.12
N THR A 310 6.13 27.85 -42.29
CA THR A 310 5.16 28.37 -41.31
C THR A 310 4.61 27.24 -40.46
N LEU A 311 4.11 27.56 -39.27
CA LEU A 311 3.33 26.61 -38.47
C LEU A 311 2.18 26.02 -39.32
N GLY A 312 1.96 24.71 -39.19
CA GLY A 312 0.98 23.97 -40.00
C GLY A 312 1.44 23.58 -41.41
N SER A 313 2.62 24.03 -41.87
CA SER A 313 3.16 23.65 -43.20
C SER A 313 3.39 22.15 -43.38
N TYR A 314 3.42 21.38 -42.29
CA TYR A 314 3.62 19.92 -42.28
C TYR A 314 2.31 19.12 -42.20
N GLY A 315 1.15 19.78 -42.16
CA GLY A 315 -0.16 19.12 -41.91
C GLY A 315 -0.74 18.28 -43.06
N ALA A 316 0.04 17.98 -44.11
CA ALA A 316 -0.47 17.34 -45.33
C ALA A 316 0.35 16.14 -45.87
N GLU A 317 1.44 15.72 -45.21
CA GLU A 317 2.33 14.66 -45.74
C GLU A 317 2.36 13.36 -44.92
N ALA A 318 1.43 13.14 -43.99
CA ALA A 318 1.28 11.87 -43.28
C ALA A 318 0.50 10.83 -44.15
N GLU A 319 0.96 10.57 -45.38
CA GLU A 319 0.41 9.48 -46.21
C GLU A 319 1.04 8.12 -45.90
N ALA A 320 2.11 8.06 -45.11
CA ALA A 320 2.79 6.83 -44.71
C ALA A 320 2.25 6.26 -43.39
N ALA A 321 0.93 6.17 -43.25
CA ALA A 321 0.26 5.49 -42.12
C ALA A 321 0.43 3.94 -42.15
N ASP A 322 1.50 3.43 -42.77
CA ASP A 322 1.71 2.00 -43.01
C ASP A 322 2.24 1.25 -41.77
N HIS A 323 2.73 1.95 -40.75
CA HIS A 323 3.27 1.28 -39.56
C HIS A 323 2.22 0.90 -38.50
N TRP A 324 1.00 1.44 -38.59
CA TRP A 324 -0.08 1.14 -37.63
C TRP A 324 -1.37 0.61 -38.28
N ARG A 325 -1.50 0.64 -39.62
CA ARG A 325 -2.70 0.16 -40.33
C ARG A 325 -2.64 -1.28 -40.85
N ASN A 326 -1.48 -1.93 -40.81
CA ASN A 326 -1.29 -3.29 -41.33
C ASN A 326 -0.81 -4.29 -40.26
N ALA A 327 -1.36 -4.21 -39.04
CA ALA A 327 -1.49 -5.42 -38.25
C ALA A 327 -2.61 -6.25 -38.92
N PRO A 328 -2.32 -7.42 -39.53
CA PRO A 328 -3.35 -8.18 -40.21
C PRO A 328 -4.47 -8.53 -39.23
N ASP A 329 -5.71 -8.34 -39.67
CA ASP A 329 -6.91 -8.88 -39.02
C ASP A 329 -6.67 -10.36 -38.68
N GLY A 330 -6.32 -10.67 -37.43
CA GLY A 330 -6.13 -12.06 -36.97
C GLY A 330 -4.82 -12.42 -36.28
N ASP A 331 -3.99 -11.49 -35.79
CA ASP A 331 -2.95 -11.83 -34.80
C ASP A 331 -2.83 -10.76 -33.69
N CYS A 332 -3.96 -10.19 -33.25
CA CYS A 332 -4.10 -9.84 -31.83
C CYS A 332 -4.04 -11.16 -31.06
N ARG A 333 -2.82 -11.62 -30.78
CA ARG A 333 -2.63 -12.50 -29.65
C ARG A 333 -2.75 -11.62 -28.43
N VAL A 334 -3.88 -11.76 -27.74
CA VAL A 334 -3.83 -11.74 -26.29
C VAL A 334 -2.93 -12.92 -25.93
N THR A 335 -1.61 -12.70 -25.93
CA THR A 335 -0.83 -13.29 -24.84
C THR A 335 -1.38 -12.67 -23.58
N ASP A 336 -1.51 -13.42 -22.50
CA ASP A 336 -2.05 -12.99 -21.20
C ASP A 336 -1.32 -11.75 -20.66
N CYS A 337 -1.57 -10.60 -21.27
CA CYS A 337 -1.09 -9.29 -20.93
C CYS A 337 -2.12 -8.56 -20.06
N GLY A 338 -2.97 -9.35 -19.39
CA GLY A 338 -3.82 -8.94 -18.29
C GLY A 338 -3.08 -9.06 -16.96
N ILE A 339 -1.95 -8.37 -16.82
CA ILE A 339 -1.63 -7.82 -15.50
C ILE A 339 -1.88 -6.33 -15.65
N GLU A 340 -3.12 -5.95 -15.33
CA GLU A 340 -3.45 -4.57 -15.05
C GLU A 340 -2.53 -4.12 -13.91
N TRP A 341 -1.61 -3.19 -14.17
CA TRP A 341 -0.72 -2.63 -13.13
C TRP A 341 -1.46 -1.67 -12.18
N TYR A 342 -2.77 -1.84 -12.08
CA TYR A 342 -3.61 -1.46 -10.97
C TYR A 342 -4.12 -2.73 -10.27
N GLU A 343 -3.22 -3.56 -9.75
CA GLU A 343 -3.58 -4.30 -8.53
C GLU A 343 -3.39 -3.35 -7.34
N GLU A 344 -4.28 -2.36 -7.22
CA GLU A 344 -4.62 -1.82 -5.91
C GLU A 344 -5.82 -2.58 -5.39
N VAL A 345 -5.56 -3.75 -4.80
CA VAL A 345 -6.43 -4.36 -3.79
C VAL A 345 -5.61 -5.49 -3.16
N PHE A 346 -4.80 -5.14 -2.15
CA PHE A 346 -3.71 -5.99 -1.64
C PHE A 346 -4.22 -7.30 -1.02
N LEU A 347 -4.32 -8.37 -1.79
CA LEU A 347 -4.29 -9.72 -1.25
C LEU A 347 -2.81 -10.16 -1.18
N PRO A 348 -2.20 -10.37 0.01
CA PRO A 348 -0.74 -10.54 0.12
C PRO A 348 -0.25 -11.87 -0.44
N VAL A 349 -1.17 -12.74 -0.83
CA VAL A 349 -0.98 -14.14 -1.17
C VAL A 349 -1.99 -14.53 -2.26
N PRO A 350 -1.57 -15.21 -3.33
CA PRO A 350 -2.47 -15.71 -4.36
C PRO A 350 -3.57 -16.63 -3.80
N LEU A 351 -4.75 -16.63 -4.43
CA LEU A 351 -5.94 -17.32 -3.91
C LEU A 351 -5.75 -18.84 -3.75
N ASP A 352 -4.87 -19.47 -4.52
CA ASP A 352 -4.53 -20.90 -4.49
C ASP A 352 -3.79 -21.33 -3.22
N TYR A 353 -3.14 -20.40 -2.52
CA TYR A 353 -2.60 -20.65 -1.17
C TYR A 353 -3.65 -20.44 -0.08
N LEU A 354 -4.72 -19.68 -0.36
CA LEU A 354 -5.78 -19.38 0.61
C LEU A 354 -6.93 -20.39 0.56
N PHE A 355 -7.20 -20.94 -0.61
CA PHE A 355 -8.33 -21.81 -0.89
C PHE A 355 -7.90 -23.08 -1.64
N PRO A 356 -8.53 -24.24 -1.38
CA PRO A 356 -8.21 -25.47 -2.10
C PRO A 356 -8.56 -25.45 -3.60
N ASP A 357 -9.59 -24.69 -3.99
CA ASP A 357 -10.14 -24.68 -5.35
C ASP A 357 -10.71 -23.29 -5.69
N PRO A 358 -9.90 -22.20 -5.63
CA PRO A 358 -10.38 -20.84 -5.88
C PRO A 358 -10.88 -20.68 -7.33
N PRO A 359 -11.81 -19.75 -7.59
CA PRO A 359 -12.03 -19.28 -8.95
C PRO A 359 -10.70 -18.81 -9.58
N PRO A 360 -10.55 -18.88 -10.91
CA PRO A 360 -9.38 -18.33 -11.60
C PRO A 360 -9.13 -16.88 -11.16
N ALA A 361 -7.86 -16.52 -10.96
CA ALA A 361 -7.48 -15.23 -10.39
C ALA A 361 -7.96 -14.03 -11.24
N ASP A 362 -8.07 -14.21 -12.56
CA ASP A 362 -8.61 -13.25 -13.51
C ASP A 362 -10.14 -13.14 -13.49
N GLU A 363 -10.84 -14.08 -12.84
CA GLU A 363 -12.30 -14.14 -12.71
C GLU A 363 -12.78 -13.81 -11.28
N ALA A 364 -11.87 -13.39 -10.38
CA ALA A 364 -12.14 -13.23 -8.94
C ALA A 364 -11.70 -11.87 -8.38
N ASP A 365 -12.67 -11.00 -8.09
CA ASP A 365 -12.44 -9.71 -7.42
C ASP A 365 -12.40 -9.94 -5.90
N SER A 366 -11.20 -10.23 -5.35
CA SER A 366 -11.05 -10.68 -3.96
C SER A 366 -10.14 -9.78 -3.13
N GLU A 367 -10.69 -9.23 -2.06
CA GLU A 367 -9.98 -8.39 -1.10
C GLU A 367 -9.98 -8.97 0.31
N PHE A 368 -9.11 -8.45 1.17
CA PHE A 368 -9.14 -8.76 2.59
C PHE A 368 -9.63 -7.61 3.46
N THR A 369 -10.32 -8.00 4.53
CA THR A 369 -10.68 -7.10 5.63
C THR A 369 -9.87 -7.44 6.87
N LEU A 370 -9.18 -6.44 7.43
CA LEU A 370 -8.57 -6.51 8.76
C LEU A 370 -9.47 -5.82 9.78
N LYS A 371 -9.95 -6.58 10.77
CA LYS A 371 -10.67 -6.08 11.95
C LYS A 371 -9.76 -6.13 13.16
N LEU A 372 -9.64 -5.01 13.87
CA LEU A 372 -8.90 -4.89 15.11
C LEU A 372 -9.89 -4.59 16.23
N ASP A 373 -9.92 -5.43 17.26
CA ASP A 373 -10.77 -5.24 18.42
C ASP A 373 -9.99 -4.55 19.55
N SER A 374 -10.42 -3.32 19.88
CA SER A 374 -9.88 -2.51 20.98
C SER A 374 -10.74 -2.57 22.25
N ALA A 375 -11.81 -3.38 22.27
CA ALA A 375 -12.86 -3.33 23.28
C ALA A 375 -12.43 -3.59 24.72
N ASN A 376 -11.21 -4.06 24.98
CA ASN A 376 -10.75 -4.42 26.33
C ASN A 376 -9.49 -3.69 26.81
N ASN A 377 -9.21 -2.49 26.30
CA ASN A 377 -8.24 -1.63 26.96
C ASN A 377 -8.84 -1.17 28.32
N LYS A 378 -8.37 -1.75 29.44
CA LYS A 378 -8.77 -1.36 30.81
C LYS A 378 -8.44 0.11 31.12
N ASP A 379 -7.66 0.76 30.26
CA ASP A 379 -7.29 2.16 30.36
C ASP A 379 -8.00 2.99 29.28
N LYS A 380 -9.11 3.63 29.65
CA LYS A 380 -9.85 4.56 28.77
C LYS A 380 -9.10 5.87 28.50
N SER A 381 -7.85 6.00 28.94
CA SER A 381 -7.00 7.19 28.75
C SER A 381 -5.96 7.05 27.64
N ALA A 382 -5.74 5.84 27.10
CA ALA A 382 -4.87 5.62 25.95
C ALA A 382 -5.69 5.78 24.65
N ALA A 383 -5.65 6.98 24.07
CA ALA A 383 -6.07 7.20 22.70
C ALA A 383 -5.24 6.30 21.77
N TYR A 384 -5.91 5.49 20.94
CA TYR A 384 -5.35 4.77 19.80
C TYR A 384 -4.07 3.95 20.08
N ASN A 385 -4.22 2.76 20.67
CA ASN A 385 -3.24 1.72 20.41
C ASN A 385 -3.93 0.65 19.56
N ASP A 386 -3.93 0.87 18.25
CA ASP A 386 -4.47 -0.03 17.21
C ASP A 386 -3.56 -1.26 16.99
N ASP A 387 -2.73 -1.62 17.96
CA ASP A 387 -1.72 -2.66 17.78
C ASP A 387 -2.34 -4.08 17.88
N PRO A 388 -2.34 -4.88 16.80
CA PRO A 388 -2.87 -6.25 16.74
C PRO A 388 -2.12 -7.22 17.64
N ASP A 389 -0.89 -6.94 18.07
CA ASP A 389 -0.22 -7.76 19.08
C ASP A 389 -0.82 -7.54 20.47
N ASN A 390 -1.35 -6.35 20.74
CA ASN A 390 -1.94 -5.97 22.01
C ASN A 390 -3.46 -6.18 22.06
N GLY A 391 -4.17 -6.24 20.92
CA GLY A 391 -5.61 -6.53 20.80
C GLY A 391 -5.98 -7.89 20.17
N ALA A 392 -7.26 -8.16 19.95
CA ALA A 392 -7.66 -9.27 19.07
C ALA A 392 -7.70 -8.77 17.62
N PHE A 393 -7.33 -9.61 16.67
CA PHE A 393 -7.43 -9.26 15.25
C PHE A 393 -8.16 -10.36 14.48
N GLY A 394 -8.79 -9.97 13.38
CA GLY A 394 -9.46 -10.88 12.45
C GLY A 394 -9.24 -10.47 11.00
N PHE A 395 -8.94 -11.44 10.17
CA PHE A 395 -8.77 -11.34 8.72
C PHE A 395 -9.93 -12.07 8.04
N VAL A 396 -10.59 -11.43 7.07
CA VAL A 396 -11.69 -12.03 6.30
C VAL A 396 -11.43 -11.83 4.81
N VAL A 397 -11.39 -12.94 4.06
CA VAL A 397 -11.34 -12.95 2.60
C VAL A 397 -12.52 -13.75 2.07
N LEU A 398 -13.22 -13.18 1.10
CA LEU A 398 -14.31 -13.83 0.40
C LEU A 398 -14.01 -13.75 -1.10
N THR A 399 -14.07 -14.90 -1.77
CA THR A 399 -13.82 -15.01 -3.20
C THR A 399 -14.96 -15.75 -3.88
N SER A 400 -15.42 -15.21 -5.00
CA SER A 400 -16.47 -15.78 -5.85
C SER A 400 -16.18 -15.44 -7.31
N PRO A 401 -16.77 -16.17 -8.28
CA PRO A 401 -16.78 -15.74 -9.67
C PRO A 401 -17.36 -14.33 -9.84
N GLU A 402 -16.89 -13.59 -10.83
CA GLU A 402 -17.32 -12.23 -11.18
C GLU A 402 -18.83 -12.11 -11.46
N GLU A 403 -19.49 -13.19 -11.89
CA GLU A 403 -20.95 -13.21 -12.04
C GLU A 403 -21.69 -13.14 -10.69
N VAL A 404 -21.02 -13.45 -9.59
CA VAL A 404 -21.59 -13.56 -8.24
C VAL A 404 -21.14 -12.43 -7.32
N GLN A 405 -19.95 -11.86 -7.51
CA GLN A 405 -19.36 -10.84 -6.64
C GLN A 405 -18.91 -9.60 -7.42
N ILE A 406 -19.06 -8.41 -6.82
CA ILE A 406 -18.59 -7.14 -7.38
C ILE A 406 -18.20 -6.18 -6.26
N THR A 407 -17.11 -5.43 -6.46
CA THR A 407 -16.79 -4.27 -5.61
C THR A 407 -17.60 -3.03 -5.96
N LEU A 408 -18.21 -2.42 -4.93
CA LEU A 408 -18.81 -1.09 -4.99
C LEU A 408 -17.97 -0.04 -4.23
N ASP A 409 -16.83 -0.43 -3.64
CA ASP A 409 -15.91 0.50 -3.00
C ASP A 409 -15.03 1.17 -4.07
N LYS A 410 -15.04 2.49 -4.08
CA LYS A 410 -14.20 3.28 -4.98
C LYS A 410 -12.71 3.11 -4.75
N ARG A 411 -12.30 2.83 -3.50
CA ARG A 411 -10.90 2.58 -3.17
C ARG A 411 -10.39 1.30 -3.82
N ASP A 412 -11.30 0.41 -4.14
CA ASP A 412 -11.04 -0.89 -4.73
C ASP A 412 -11.36 -0.86 -6.24
N GLY A 413 -11.29 0.33 -6.86
CA GLY A 413 -11.44 0.50 -8.30
C GLY A 413 -12.88 0.54 -8.83
N SER A 414 -13.91 0.58 -7.97
CA SER A 414 -15.29 0.65 -8.46
C SER A 414 -15.62 1.98 -9.13
N HIS A 415 -16.25 1.94 -10.31
CA HIS A 415 -16.81 3.12 -10.96
C HIS A 415 -18.19 3.51 -10.40
N TRP A 416 -18.74 2.75 -9.45
CA TRP A 416 -19.95 3.12 -8.72
C TRP A 416 -19.65 4.19 -7.66
N GLU A 417 -20.57 5.14 -7.51
CA GLU A 417 -20.54 6.17 -6.47
C GLU A 417 -21.81 6.12 -5.65
N PHE A 418 -21.68 5.96 -4.34
CA PHE A 418 -22.80 6.10 -3.41
C PHE A 418 -23.08 7.58 -3.12
N LEU A 419 -24.36 7.93 -3.11
CA LEU A 419 -24.80 9.31 -2.86
C LEU A 419 -25.22 9.51 -1.40
N ASP A 420 -25.86 8.51 -0.79
CA ASP A 420 -26.40 8.59 0.58
C ASP A 420 -26.14 7.30 1.37
N CYS A 421 -24.92 7.10 1.85
CA CYS A 421 -24.60 6.00 2.77
C CYS A 421 -24.82 6.37 4.23
N PHE A 422 -25.22 5.37 5.02
CA PHE A 422 -25.34 5.47 6.47
C PHE A 422 -25.09 4.11 7.12
N ASP A 423 -24.50 4.15 8.31
CA ASP A 423 -24.36 2.96 9.15
C ASP A 423 -25.72 2.50 9.68
N GLY A 424 -25.98 1.20 9.54
CA GLY A 424 -27.24 0.56 9.91
C GLY A 424 -27.03 -0.83 10.51
N GLY A 425 -28.12 -1.51 10.89
CA GLY A 425 -28.09 -2.92 11.32
C GLY A 425 -28.08 -3.90 10.13
N GLU A 426 -28.30 -5.19 10.36
CA GLU A 426 -28.37 -6.20 9.29
C GLU A 426 -29.69 -6.23 8.51
N ALA A 427 -30.62 -5.34 8.85
CA ALA A 427 -31.89 -5.19 8.16
C ALA A 427 -31.70 -4.69 6.71
N GLU A 428 -32.79 -4.70 5.95
CA GLU A 428 -32.78 -4.19 4.57
C GLU A 428 -32.52 -2.68 4.52
N HIS A 429 -31.59 -2.29 3.65
CA HIS A 429 -31.20 -0.90 3.38
C HIS A 429 -31.47 -0.55 1.93
N THR A 430 -31.74 0.72 1.66
CA THR A 430 -31.79 1.26 0.30
C THR A 430 -30.96 2.53 0.24
N VAL A 431 -30.04 2.57 -0.71
CA VAL A 431 -29.10 3.68 -0.91
C VAL A 431 -29.08 4.09 -2.37
N ARG A 432 -28.86 5.39 -2.62
CA ARG A 432 -28.71 5.89 -3.98
C ARG A 432 -27.28 5.73 -4.45
N MET A 433 -27.11 5.29 -5.69
CA MET A 433 -25.81 5.21 -6.33
C MET A 433 -25.87 5.59 -7.81
N THR A 434 -24.75 5.99 -8.38
CA THR A 434 -24.62 6.32 -9.80
C THR A 434 -23.31 5.78 -10.36
N CYS A 435 -23.33 5.39 -11.62
CA CYS A 435 -22.10 5.05 -12.33
C CYS A 435 -21.36 6.34 -12.73
N THR A 436 -20.06 6.42 -12.45
CA THR A 436 -19.25 7.62 -12.71
C THR A 436 -18.47 7.58 -14.02
N ASN A 437 -18.48 6.45 -14.72
CA ASN A 437 -17.86 6.24 -16.02
C ASN A 437 -18.80 5.42 -16.91
N ASP A 438 -19.25 5.99 -18.03
CA ASP A 438 -20.13 5.32 -19.01
C ASP A 438 -19.38 4.79 -20.24
N ALA A 439 -18.05 4.88 -20.26
CA ALA A 439 -17.22 4.32 -21.31
C ALA A 439 -17.18 2.78 -21.27
N SER A 440 -16.74 2.17 -22.37
CA SER A 440 -16.71 0.70 -22.52
C SER A 440 -15.74 -0.02 -21.59
N ASP A 441 -14.83 0.70 -20.93
CA ASP A 441 -13.89 0.20 -19.93
C ASP A 441 -14.42 0.31 -18.48
N SER A 442 -15.65 0.81 -18.30
CA SER A 442 -16.28 0.90 -16.98
C SER A 442 -16.67 -0.46 -16.43
N ASN A 443 -16.37 -0.72 -15.15
CA ASN A 443 -16.80 -1.92 -14.43
C ASN A 443 -18.24 -1.86 -13.91
N CYS A 444 -19.00 -0.77 -14.17
CA CYS A 444 -20.38 -0.67 -13.71
C CYS A 444 -21.29 -1.77 -14.27
N HIS A 445 -21.01 -2.26 -15.48
CA HIS A 445 -21.80 -3.30 -16.13
C HIS A 445 -21.72 -4.66 -15.39
N LYS A 446 -20.66 -4.91 -14.61
CA LYS A 446 -20.43 -6.17 -13.89
C LYS A 446 -21.56 -6.52 -12.91
N ILE A 447 -22.28 -5.51 -12.40
CA ILE A 447 -23.40 -5.72 -11.46
C ILE A 447 -24.57 -6.46 -12.13
N HIS A 448 -24.61 -6.49 -13.47
CA HIS A 448 -25.64 -7.16 -14.25
C HIS A 448 -25.24 -8.54 -14.79
N LEU A 449 -23.99 -8.99 -14.57
CA LEU A 449 -23.52 -10.31 -14.98
C LEU A 449 -24.26 -11.44 -14.23
N GLY A 450 -24.26 -12.65 -14.81
CA GLY A 450 -24.91 -13.83 -14.23
C GLY A 450 -26.43 -13.71 -14.21
N ARG A 451 -27.04 -13.84 -13.01
CA ARG A 451 -28.49 -13.67 -12.80
C ARG A 451 -28.93 -12.21 -12.67
N GLY A 452 -28.04 -11.26 -12.91
CA GLY A 452 -28.27 -9.84 -12.69
C GLY A 452 -28.05 -9.46 -11.22
N VAL A 453 -28.73 -8.40 -10.78
CA VAL A 453 -28.49 -7.79 -9.46
C VAL A 453 -28.94 -8.68 -8.29
N PRO A 454 -30.16 -9.26 -8.27
CA PRO A 454 -30.63 -9.98 -7.08
C PRO A 454 -29.75 -11.19 -6.73
N GLY A 455 -29.28 -11.24 -5.48
CA GLY A 455 -28.40 -12.29 -4.97
C GLY A 455 -26.91 -12.05 -5.22
N LYS A 456 -26.52 -10.95 -5.87
CA LYS A 456 -25.12 -10.59 -6.06
C LYS A 456 -24.47 -10.15 -4.74
N ILE A 457 -23.27 -10.64 -4.45
CA ILE A 457 -22.46 -10.22 -3.31
C ILE A 457 -21.84 -8.87 -3.67
N LEU A 458 -22.00 -7.91 -2.77
CA LEU A 458 -21.53 -6.54 -2.91
C LEU A 458 -20.43 -6.28 -1.89
N GLU A 459 -19.26 -5.80 -2.33
CA GLU A 459 -18.29 -5.21 -1.43
C GLU A 459 -18.60 -3.73 -1.23
N MET A 460 -19.09 -3.42 -0.03
CA MET A 460 -19.60 -2.13 0.37
C MET A 460 -18.46 -1.24 0.90
N PRO A 461 -18.48 0.07 0.57
CA PRO A 461 -17.53 1.00 1.16
C PRO A 461 -17.75 1.15 2.68
N GLY A 462 -16.68 1.52 3.40
CA GLY A 462 -16.76 1.79 4.83
C GLY A 462 -17.78 2.88 5.16
N GLY A 463 -18.63 2.64 6.16
CA GLY A 463 -19.71 3.58 6.54
C GLY A 463 -21.05 3.35 5.81
N CYS A 464 -21.15 2.31 4.98
CA CYS A 464 -22.34 1.95 4.20
C CYS A 464 -22.98 0.63 4.67
N GLY A 465 -23.07 0.42 5.99
CA GLY A 465 -23.65 -0.77 6.61
C GLY A 465 -22.72 -1.42 7.66
N PRO A 466 -23.20 -2.46 8.37
CA PRO A 466 -22.44 -3.08 9.47
C PRO A 466 -21.23 -3.92 9.04
N GLY A 467 -21.02 -4.16 7.74
CA GLY A 467 -19.91 -4.95 7.25
C GLY A 467 -19.56 -4.68 5.79
N ARG A 468 -18.40 -5.20 5.36
CA ARG A 468 -17.91 -5.07 3.97
C ARG A 468 -18.77 -5.85 2.98
N TYR A 469 -19.21 -7.05 3.31
CA TYR A 469 -19.97 -7.88 2.39
C TYR A 469 -21.48 -7.78 2.65
N ALA A 470 -22.24 -7.42 1.62
CA ALA A 470 -23.69 -7.42 1.63
C ALA A 470 -24.24 -8.19 0.42
N VAL A 471 -25.55 -8.42 0.39
CA VAL A 471 -26.22 -9.12 -0.72
C VAL A 471 -27.28 -8.22 -1.34
N ALA A 472 -27.15 -8.00 -2.63
CA ALA A 472 -28.07 -7.18 -3.39
C ALA A 472 -29.46 -7.81 -3.47
N LYS A 473 -30.50 -7.00 -3.23
CA LYS A 473 -31.91 -7.36 -3.40
C LYS A 473 -32.47 -6.88 -4.72
N SER A 474 -32.22 -5.62 -5.05
CA SER A 474 -32.72 -4.98 -6.27
C SER A 474 -31.92 -3.73 -6.59
N LEU A 475 -31.92 -3.35 -7.87
CA LEU A 475 -31.42 -2.07 -8.34
C LEU A 475 -32.48 -1.48 -9.27
N GLU A 476 -33.06 -0.36 -8.86
CA GLU A 476 -34.14 0.31 -9.59
C GLU A 476 -33.73 1.73 -9.95
N VAL A 477 -34.27 2.30 -11.02
CA VAL A 477 -34.00 3.71 -11.35
C VAL A 477 -34.62 4.58 -10.26
N SER A 478 -33.81 5.41 -9.62
CA SER A 478 -34.26 6.24 -8.49
C SER A 478 -35.28 7.26 -8.96
N ALA A 479 -36.35 7.46 -8.18
CA ALA A 479 -37.25 8.58 -8.41
C ALA A 479 -36.53 9.94 -8.23
N ASN A 480 -35.42 9.96 -7.48
CA ASN A 480 -34.63 11.15 -7.20
C ASN A 480 -33.28 11.13 -7.92
N GLN A 481 -33.27 11.72 -9.12
CA GLN A 481 -32.09 11.86 -9.99
C GLN A 481 -31.11 12.99 -9.57
N SER A 482 -31.19 13.49 -8.33
CA SER A 482 -30.32 14.58 -7.88
C SER A 482 -28.87 14.11 -7.66
N LEU A 483 -27.91 14.77 -8.30
CA LEU A 483 -26.47 14.52 -8.06
C LEU A 483 -25.83 15.57 -7.12
N PRO A 484 -24.89 15.18 -6.26
CA PRO A 484 -24.01 16.10 -5.53
C PRO A 484 -23.30 17.10 -6.44
N GLN A 485 -22.98 18.28 -5.91
CA GLN A 485 -22.39 19.37 -6.70
C GLN A 485 -21.06 18.98 -7.35
N HIS A 486 -20.23 18.18 -6.67
CA HIS A 486 -18.92 17.78 -7.17
C HIS A 486 -19.02 16.84 -8.39
N LEU A 487 -20.02 15.95 -8.44
CA LEU A 487 -20.28 15.10 -9.61
C LEU A 487 -20.83 15.91 -10.79
N ARG A 488 -21.72 16.87 -10.52
CA ARG A 488 -22.25 17.78 -11.55
C ARG A 488 -21.16 18.63 -12.20
N LYS A 489 -20.18 19.11 -11.43
CA LYS A 489 -19.03 19.88 -11.96
C LYS A 489 -18.12 19.04 -12.87
N ARG A 490 -18.10 17.72 -12.69
CA ARG A 490 -17.35 16.79 -13.53
C ARG A 490 -18.10 16.41 -14.82
N GLY A 491 -19.31 16.93 -15.03
CA GLY A 491 -20.11 16.63 -16.22
C GLY A 491 -20.73 15.23 -16.23
N ILE A 492 -20.85 14.57 -15.07
CA ILE A 492 -21.49 13.24 -15.00
C ILE A 492 -23.00 13.41 -15.18
N GLU A 493 -23.54 12.82 -16.25
CA GLU A 493 -24.97 12.83 -16.60
C GLU A 493 -25.65 11.45 -16.40
N SER A 494 -24.98 10.53 -15.71
CA SER A 494 -25.45 9.15 -15.48
C SER A 494 -26.76 9.06 -14.69
N VAL A 495 -27.51 7.98 -14.95
CA VAL A 495 -28.74 7.64 -14.22
C VAL A 495 -28.42 7.27 -12.77
N VAL A 496 -29.18 7.84 -11.83
CA VAL A 496 -29.15 7.49 -10.41
C VAL A 496 -30.05 6.29 -10.16
N TYR A 497 -29.55 5.30 -9.42
CA TYR A 497 -30.27 4.09 -9.05
C TYR A 497 -30.48 4.01 -7.54
N ASP A 498 -31.58 3.41 -7.11
CA ASP A 498 -31.83 2.95 -5.75
C ASP A 498 -31.38 1.48 -5.66
N LEU A 499 -30.28 1.24 -4.94
CA LEU A 499 -29.79 -0.09 -4.63
C LEU A 499 -30.37 -0.53 -3.28
N THR A 500 -31.13 -1.61 -3.26
CA THR A 500 -31.61 -2.26 -2.03
C THR A 500 -30.76 -3.49 -1.73
N PHE A 501 -30.28 -3.62 -0.49
CA PHE A 501 -29.44 -4.75 -0.05
C PHE A 501 -29.73 -5.15 1.40
N ASP A 502 -29.34 -6.36 1.77
CA ASP A 502 -29.38 -6.89 3.15
C ASP A 502 -28.22 -7.88 3.35
N TYR A 503 -28.17 -8.58 4.49
CA TYR A 503 -27.11 -9.53 4.82
C TYR A 503 -27.55 -11.01 4.70
N ASN A 504 -28.54 -11.31 3.85
CA ASN A 504 -29.04 -12.66 3.65
C ASN A 504 -28.30 -13.39 2.51
N PHE A 505 -27.20 -14.07 2.87
CA PHE A 505 -26.35 -14.85 1.96
C PHE A 505 -27.01 -16.12 1.39
N HIS A 506 -28.21 -16.50 1.83
CA HIS A 506 -28.98 -17.58 1.21
C HIS A 506 -29.50 -17.21 -0.19
N ARG A 507 -29.49 -15.92 -0.56
CA ARG A 507 -29.90 -15.45 -1.90
C ARG A 507 -28.80 -15.58 -2.94
N VAL A 508 -27.57 -15.85 -2.53
CA VAL A 508 -26.43 -15.97 -3.44
C VAL A 508 -26.61 -17.17 -4.37
N PRO A 509 -26.56 -16.99 -5.71
CA PRO A 509 -26.65 -18.08 -6.66
C PRO A 509 -25.54 -19.11 -6.43
N ARG A 510 -25.89 -20.40 -6.50
CA ARG A 510 -24.93 -21.52 -6.32
C ARG A 510 -24.57 -22.21 -7.63
N ASP A 511 -25.37 -22.00 -8.66
CA ASP A 511 -25.19 -22.58 -9.99
C ASP A 511 -24.11 -21.87 -10.84
N LEU A 512 -23.67 -20.69 -10.41
CA LEU A 512 -22.66 -19.88 -11.09
C LEU A 512 -21.24 -20.10 -10.55
N GLY A 513 -21.08 -20.99 -9.57
CA GLY A 513 -19.80 -21.31 -8.94
C GLY A 513 -19.85 -21.22 -7.42
N LYS A 514 -18.77 -21.65 -6.77
CA LYS A 514 -18.66 -21.67 -5.31
C LYS A 514 -18.14 -20.34 -4.80
N THR A 515 -18.81 -19.75 -3.83
CA THR A 515 -18.24 -18.68 -3.01
C THR A 515 -17.47 -19.30 -1.85
N GLN A 516 -16.17 -19.04 -1.80
CA GLN A 516 -15.28 -19.49 -0.73
C GLN A 516 -14.98 -18.36 0.24
N VAL A 517 -14.86 -18.71 1.52
CA VAL A 517 -14.65 -17.78 2.62
C VAL A 517 -13.53 -18.31 3.50
N ARG A 518 -12.53 -17.46 3.72
CA ARG A 518 -11.45 -17.69 4.69
C ARG A 518 -11.53 -16.64 5.79
N ILE A 519 -11.50 -17.08 7.03
CA ILE A 519 -11.47 -16.21 8.21
C ILE A 519 -10.38 -16.69 9.16
N ASP A 520 -9.40 -15.83 9.41
CA ASP A 520 -8.40 -16.05 10.44
C ASP A 520 -8.64 -15.09 11.60
N TYR A 521 -8.71 -15.59 12.83
CA TYR A 521 -8.91 -14.77 14.01
C TYR A 521 -8.04 -15.28 15.15
N SER A 522 -7.44 -14.36 15.89
CA SER A 522 -6.72 -14.70 17.11
C SER A 522 -6.74 -13.54 18.11
N ASN A 523 -6.87 -13.88 19.38
CA ASN A 523 -6.65 -12.95 20.49
C ASN A 523 -5.36 -13.25 21.28
N GLN A 524 -4.50 -14.14 20.76
CA GLN A 524 -3.26 -14.51 21.41
C GLN A 524 -2.21 -13.39 21.23
N PRO A 525 -1.64 -12.82 22.31
CA PRO A 525 -0.59 -11.82 22.21
C PRO A 525 0.68 -12.36 21.54
N GLY A 526 1.37 -11.51 20.78
CA GLY A 526 2.55 -11.90 20.00
C GLY A 526 2.24 -12.76 18.79
N TYR A 527 0.96 -13.04 18.52
CA TYR A 527 0.55 -13.76 17.33
C TYR A 527 0.87 -12.96 16.08
N TRP A 528 0.59 -11.66 16.09
CA TRP A 528 0.82 -10.82 14.92
C TRP A 528 2.31 -10.78 14.62
N ASP A 529 3.15 -10.41 15.58
CA ASP A 529 4.62 -10.41 15.47
C ASP A 529 5.24 -11.78 15.14
N GLY A 530 4.67 -12.87 15.68
CA GLY A 530 5.26 -14.21 15.62
C GLY A 530 4.82 -15.04 14.41
N VAL A 531 3.68 -14.71 13.81
CA VAL A 531 3.05 -15.46 12.73
C VAL A 531 2.73 -14.57 11.53
N VAL A 532 2.17 -13.38 11.74
CA VAL A 532 1.77 -12.47 10.65
C VAL A 532 2.97 -11.63 10.18
N ASP A 533 3.53 -10.78 11.06
CA ASP A 533 4.73 -9.95 10.84
C ASP A 533 6.03 -10.66 11.26
N LYS A 534 6.13 -11.97 11.02
CA LYS A 534 7.37 -12.68 11.34
C LYS A 534 8.46 -12.25 10.34
N ALA A 535 9.39 -11.40 10.78
CA ALA A 535 10.53 -10.96 9.96
C ALA A 535 11.33 -12.17 9.42
N ALA A 536 11.61 -12.17 8.12
CA ALA A 536 12.27 -13.28 7.44
C ALA A 536 13.76 -13.44 7.78
N THR A 537 14.45 -12.33 8.04
CA THR A 537 15.84 -12.29 8.51
C THR A 537 16.02 -11.05 9.40
N HIS A 538 17.09 -11.01 10.19
CA HIS A 538 17.41 -10.03 11.27
C HIS A 538 17.44 -8.53 10.87
N GLN A 539 16.39 -8.01 10.25
CA GLN A 539 16.15 -6.59 10.05
C GLN A 539 15.17 -6.05 11.10
N ARG A 540 15.25 -4.73 11.29
CA ARG A 540 14.52 -3.96 12.29
C ARG A 540 13.02 -4.03 12.01
N LYS A 541 12.22 -4.44 13.00
CA LYS A 541 10.75 -4.25 13.00
C LYS A 541 10.43 -2.79 12.74
N ARG A 542 9.56 -2.52 11.76
CA ARG A 542 9.22 -1.17 11.31
C ARG A 542 8.21 -0.54 12.26
N ASP A 543 8.32 0.76 12.49
CA ASP A 543 7.42 1.45 13.41
C ASP A 543 6.11 1.81 12.69
N LEU A 544 5.00 1.36 13.24
CA LEU A 544 3.65 1.65 12.76
C LEU A 544 3.37 3.17 12.67
N SER A 545 4.07 3.99 13.47
CA SER A 545 3.95 5.44 13.45
C SER A 545 4.28 6.07 12.09
N GLU A 546 5.14 5.43 11.30
CA GLU A 546 5.50 5.85 9.94
C GLU A 546 4.32 5.72 8.95
N HIS A 547 3.30 4.92 9.31
CA HIS A 547 2.13 4.60 8.49
C HIS A 547 0.82 5.11 9.10
N ARG A 548 0.89 6.17 9.93
CA ARG A 548 -0.28 6.80 10.58
C ARG A 548 -1.12 5.83 11.42
N ASN A 549 -0.51 4.82 12.05
CA ASN A 549 -1.21 3.82 12.85
C ASN A 549 -2.20 2.93 12.06
N ASN A 550 -2.05 2.82 10.74
CA ASN A 550 -2.91 1.98 9.90
C ASN A 550 -2.22 0.66 9.55
N HIS A 551 -2.67 -0.43 10.17
CA HIS A 551 -2.11 -1.77 9.95
C HIS A 551 -2.32 -2.34 8.55
N LYS A 552 -3.45 -2.05 7.87
CA LYS A 552 -3.66 -2.47 6.46
C LYS A 552 -2.59 -1.84 5.58
N ARG A 553 -2.42 -0.52 5.71
CA ARG A 553 -1.42 0.24 4.96
C ARG A 553 0.01 -0.16 5.28
N TRP A 554 0.30 -0.41 6.55
CA TRP A 554 1.60 -0.90 6.98
C TRP A 554 1.92 -2.26 6.33
N LEU A 555 0.95 -3.20 6.28
CA LEU A 555 1.12 -4.49 5.60
C LEU A 555 1.39 -4.33 4.10
N GLU A 556 0.62 -3.46 3.43
CA GLU A 556 0.76 -3.16 2.00
C GLU A 556 2.15 -2.63 1.66
N GLU A 557 2.60 -1.61 2.41
CA GLU A 557 3.91 -0.99 2.19
C GLU A 557 5.03 -1.96 2.60
N ALA A 558 4.85 -2.75 3.66
CA ALA A 558 5.83 -3.75 4.08
C ALA A 558 6.02 -4.85 3.04
N TRP A 559 4.92 -5.39 2.49
CA TRP A 559 4.97 -6.39 1.42
C TRP A 559 5.58 -5.82 0.15
N ARG A 560 5.19 -4.60 -0.27
CA ARG A 560 5.76 -3.94 -1.46
C ARG A 560 7.26 -3.74 -1.31
N GLU A 561 7.71 -3.25 -0.16
CA GLU A 561 9.14 -3.05 0.09
C GLU A 561 9.92 -4.35 0.11
N ASP A 562 9.37 -5.44 0.66
CA ASP A 562 10.07 -6.73 0.71
C ASP A 562 10.07 -7.44 -0.65
N MET A 563 9.00 -7.29 -1.45
CA MET A 563 8.96 -7.64 -2.88
C MET A 563 10.07 -6.93 -3.65
N HIS A 564 10.19 -5.61 -3.45
CA HIS A 564 11.14 -4.79 -4.19
C HIS A 564 12.58 -4.89 -3.66
N GLY A 565 12.74 -5.22 -2.37
CA GLY A 565 14.01 -5.39 -1.69
C GLY A 565 14.75 -6.66 -2.11
N GLY A 566 14.05 -7.65 -2.66
CA GLY A 566 14.63 -8.90 -3.19
C GLY A 566 15.32 -9.75 -2.12
N HIS A 567 14.91 -9.60 -0.86
CA HIS A 567 15.48 -10.31 0.29
C HIS A 567 14.85 -11.69 0.52
N LEU A 568 13.69 -11.94 -0.09
CA LEU A 568 12.94 -13.18 -0.08
C LEU A 568 12.60 -13.54 -1.52
N ASP A 569 12.56 -14.84 -1.84
CA ASP A 569 11.91 -15.27 -3.07
C ASP A 569 10.39 -15.06 -2.96
N HIS A 570 9.72 -14.93 -4.10
CA HIS A 570 8.29 -14.61 -4.20
C HIS A 570 7.42 -15.58 -3.36
N ASP A 571 7.75 -16.87 -3.44
CA ASP A 571 7.09 -17.93 -2.68
C ASP A 571 7.33 -17.78 -1.15
N GLU A 572 8.53 -17.38 -0.72
CA GLU A 572 8.84 -17.15 0.69
C GLU A 572 8.11 -15.91 1.24
N LEU A 573 7.95 -14.87 0.42
CA LEU A 573 7.24 -13.66 0.79
C LEU A 573 5.74 -13.91 1.00
N HIS A 574 5.11 -14.68 0.12
CA HIS A 574 3.71 -15.07 0.27
C HIS A 574 3.49 -15.96 1.50
N LYS A 575 4.37 -16.96 1.69
CA LYS A 575 4.32 -17.89 2.82
C LYS A 575 4.52 -17.22 4.17
N ARG A 576 5.18 -16.05 4.23
CA ARG A 576 5.42 -15.31 5.48
C ARG A 576 4.13 -14.92 6.19
N TRP A 577 3.13 -14.44 5.46
CA TRP A 577 1.96 -13.79 6.05
C TRP A 577 0.85 -14.78 6.43
N PHE A 578 0.77 -15.94 5.77
CA PHE A 578 -0.31 -16.92 5.98
C PHE A 578 0.15 -18.40 6.01
N GLY A 579 1.46 -18.65 5.93
CA GLY A 579 2.07 -19.99 5.90
C GLY A 579 2.07 -20.64 4.50
N SER A 580 2.89 -21.69 4.33
CA SER A 580 2.89 -22.59 3.14
C SER A 580 1.64 -23.44 3.01
N ASN A 581 1.02 -23.72 4.14
CA ASN A 581 -0.26 -24.39 4.27
C ASN A 581 -0.73 -24.17 5.71
N VAL A 582 -2.00 -24.47 5.94
CA VAL A 582 -2.63 -24.33 7.24
C VAL A 582 -1.97 -25.19 8.34
N LEU A 583 -1.33 -26.31 7.98
CA LEU A 583 -0.64 -27.18 8.94
C LEU A 583 0.70 -26.59 9.40
N ASP A 584 1.46 -25.93 8.53
CA ASP A 584 2.71 -25.25 8.89
C ASP A 584 2.43 -23.96 9.69
N TRP A 585 1.35 -23.26 9.33
CA TRP A 585 0.79 -22.18 10.15
C TRP A 585 0.37 -22.68 11.55
N LEU A 586 -0.36 -23.80 11.65
CA LEU A 586 -0.71 -24.43 12.94
C LEU A 586 0.49 -24.90 13.74
N LYS A 587 1.53 -25.45 13.09
CA LYS A 587 2.79 -25.82 13.77
C LYS A 587 3.47 -24.59 14.36
N GLY A 588 3.37 -23.41 13.72
CA GLY A 588 3.81 -22.14 14.31
C GLY A 588 3.03 -21.78 15.58
N ILE A 589 1.71 -22.00 15.56
CA ILE A 589 0.82 -21.75 16.70
C ILE A 589 1.06 -22.73 17.86
N LEU A 590 1.34 -24.00 17.56
CA LEU A 590 1.34 -25.10 18.53
C LEU A 590 2.74 -25.56 18.96
N GLY A 591 3.78 -25.27 18.16
CA GLY A 591 5.15 -25.76 18.33
C GLY A 591 6.09 -24.84 19.12
N GLY A 592 5.58 -23.88 19.89
CA GLY A 592 6.41 -23.06 20.80
C GLY A 592 7.21 -21.95 20.12
N GLY A 593 6.77 -21.44 18.96
CA GLY A 593 7.39 -20.27 18.31
C GLY A 593 7.26 -18.95 19.09
N PHE A 594 6.47 -18.93 20.16
CA PHE A 594 6.28 -17.77 21.03
C PHE A 594 7.24 -17.86 22.21
N SER A 595 8.35 -17.13 22.17
CA SER A 595 9.27 -16.98 23.30
C SER A 595 8.71 -16.02 24.36
N GLY A 596 7.52 -16.32 24.89
CA GLY A 596 6.86 -15.55 25.95
C GLY A 596 5.83 -16.42 26.68
N GLU A 597 5.61 -16.15 27.97
CA GLU A 597 4.45 -16.67 28.67
C GLU A 597 3.20 -16.20 27.89
N VAL A 598 2.36 -17.14 27.43
CA VAL A 598 1.11 -16.81 26.74
C VAL A 598 0.24 -16.00 27.71
N GLU A 599 0.20 -14.68 27.54
CA GLU A 599 -0.65 -13.80 28.35
C GLU A 599 -2.11 -13.98 27.93
N PHE A 600 -2.99 -14.21 28.90
CA PHE A 600 -4.42 -14.37 28.65
C PHE A 600 -5.07 -12.99 28.57
N LYS A 601 -5.65 -12.64 27.40
CA LYS A 601 -6.26 -11.31 27.20
C LYS A 601 -7.63 -11.17 27.84
N TYR A 602 -8.43 -12.24 27.87
CA TYR A 602 -9.75 -12.22 28.50
C TYR A 602 -9.66 -12.87 29.87
N SER A 603 -9.49 -12.02 30.88
CA SER A 603 -9.53 -12.40 32.28
C SER A 603 -10.86 -11.97 32.88
N TYR A 604 -11.67 -12.94 33.29
CA TYR A 604 -12.87 -12.74 34.10
C TYR A 604 -12.51 -12.98 35.55
N ARG A 605 -12.70 -11.97 36.39
CA ARG A 605 -12.58 -12.08 37.84
C ARG A 605 -13.88 -11.64 38.47
N ASP A 606 -14.43 -12.48 39.34
CA ASP A 606 -15.63 -12.14 40.09
C ASP A 606 -15.63 -12.84 41.45
N ASP A 607 -16.30 -12.20 42.40
CA ASP A 607 -16.46 -12.67 43.77
C ASP A 607 -17.93 -13.05 43.99
N PHE A 608 -18.18 -14.36 44.05
CA PHE A 608 -19.51 -14.88 44.32
C PHE A 608 -19.69 -15.06 45.83
N ILE A 609 -20.48 -14.18 46.43
CA ILE A 609 -20.83 -14.29 47.85
C ILE A 609 -22.14 -15.05 47.98
N VAL A 610 -22.06 -16.29 48.45
CA VAL A 610 -23.22 -17.09 48.82
C VAL A 610 -23.39 -17.04 50.33
N LYS A 611 -24.46 -16.39 50.79
CA LYS A 611 -24.88 -16.45 52.19
C LYS A 611 -25.55 -17.81 52.43
N LEU A 612 -24.84 -18.70 53.10
CA LEU A 612 -25.32 -20.07 53.37
C LEU A 612 -26.29 -20.07 54.56
N ILE A 613 -26.01 -19.26 55.59
CA ILE A 613 -26.87 -19.08 56.78
C ILE A 613 -26.73 -17.63 57.25
N GLU A 614 -27.83 -16.91 57.41
CA GLU A 614 -27.85 -15.57 58.03
C GLU A 614 -28.99 -15.53 59.05
N GLU A 615 -28.67 -15.82 60.31
CA GLU A 615 -29.65 -15.88 61.40
C GLU A 615 -29.22 -14.97 62.56
N ARG A 616 -30.17 -14.23 63.12
CA ARG A 616 -29.96 -13.39 64.30
C ARG A 616 -30.85 -13.89 65.42
N TYR A 617 -30.25 -14.09 66.58
CA TYR A 617 -30.89 -14.59 67.78
C TYR A 617 -30.77 -13.53 68.89
N GLY A 618 -31.90 -12.98 69.33
CA GLY A 618 -31.95 -11.99 70.43
C GLY A 618 -32.16 -10.54 69.96
N PRO A 619 -32.25 -9.59 70.92
CA PRO A 619 -31.68 -9.66 72.27
C PRO A 619 -32.48 -10.52 73.27
N CYS A 620 -31.77 -11.28 74.11
CA CYS A 620 -32.28 -11.99 75.27
C CYS A 620 -31.54 -11.52 76.54
N ASN A 621 -32.27 -11.29 77.64
CA ASN A 621 -31.70 -10.73 78.87
C ASN A 621 -31.34 -11.85 79.85
N ILE A 622 -30.05 -12.01 80.16
CA ILE A 622 -29.53 -12.99 81.12
C ILE A 622 -28.90 -12.22 82.29
N ASN A 623 -29.48 -12.36 83.49
CA ASN A 623 -29.00 -11.72 84.72
C ASN A 623 -28.79 -10.18 84.61
N GLY A 624 -29.68 -9.47 83.89
CA GLY A 624 -29.62 -8.02 83.73
C GLY A 624 -28.72 -7.54 82.60
N VAL A 625 -28.10 -8.46 81.85
CA VAL A 625 -27.25 -8.18 80.68
C VAL A 625 -28.02 -8.56 79.42
N GLU A 626 -28.13 -7.62 78.49
CA GLU A 626 -28.76 -7.82 77.20
C GLU A 626 -27.77 -8.50 76.25
N VAL A 627 -28.07 -9.73 75.83
CA VAL A 627 -27.20 -10.54 74.99
C VAL A 627 -27.90 -10.76 73.65
N SER A 628 -27.20 -10.50 72.55
CA SER A 628 -27.62 -10.89 71.20
C SER A 628 -26.56 -11.78 70.59
N ALA A 629 -26.99 -12.70 69.72
CA ALA A 629 -26.14 -13.60 68.97
C ALA A 629 -26.50 -13.51 67.49
N SER A 630 -25.52 -13.66 66.62
CA SER A 630 -25.73 -13.79 65.18
C SER A 630 -24.91 -14.97 64.69
N LEU A 631 -25.48 -15.74 63.78
CA LEU A 631 -24.82 -16.78 63.00
C LEU A 631 -24.83 -16.30 61.56
N ASP A 632 -23.66 -15.89 61.09
CA ASP A 632 -23.45 -15.53 59.70
C ASP A 632 -22.42 -16.48 59.09
N VAL A 633 -22.87 -17.26 58.10
CA VAL A 633 -22.05 -18.20 57.35
C VAL A 633 -22.09 -17.77 55.89
N LYS A 634 -20.95 -17.32 55.40
CA LYS A 634 -20.77 -16.93 54.00
C LYS A 634 -19.68 -17.77 53.37
N ALA A 635 -19.96 -18.24 52.17
CA ALA A 635 -18.95 -18.74 51.25
C ALA A 635 -18.71 -17.66 50.21
N GLU A 636 -17.50 -17.14 50.16
CA GLU A 636 -17.03 -16.21 49.14
C GLU A 636 -16.17 -17.01 48.17
N ALA A 637 -16.66 -17.24 46.96
CA ALA A 637 -15.89 -17.90 45.92
C ALA A 637 -15.26 -16.85 45.00
N HIS A 638 -13.94 -16.80 45.01
CA HIS A 638 -13.16 -16.02 44.07
C HIS A 638 -12.87 -16.88 42.85
N VAL A 639 -13.36 -16.45 41.69
CA VAL A 639 -13.15 -17.15 40.43
C VAL A 639 -12.36 -16.25 39.49
N GLU A 640 -11.21 -16.73 39.05
CA GLU A 640 -10.41 -16.12 38.00
C GLU A 640 -10.33 -17.09 36.83
N VAL A 641 -10.82 -16.67 35.67
CA VAL A 641 -10.78 -17.45 34.44
C VAL A 641 -10.19 -16.62 33.33
N ASP A 642 -9.18 -17.20 32.71
CA ASP A 642 -8.32 -16.63 31.71
C ASP A 642 -8.50 -17.44 30.41
N THR A 643 -8.89 -16.78 29.32
CA THR A 643 -9.18 -17.45 28.04
C THR A 643 -8.43 -16.82 26.88
N THR A 644 -7.86 -17.67 26.02
CA THR A 644 -7.35 -17.31 24.70
C THR A 644 -7.82 -18.33 23.67
N TYR A 645 -8.14 -17.88 22.47
CA TYR A 645 -8.60 -18.73 21.39
C TYR A 645 -8.27 -18.09 20.04
N GLY A 646 -8.08 -18.94 19.04
CA GLY A 646 -7.87 -18.54 17.66
C GLY A 646 -8.45 -19.59 16.73
N PHE A 647 -8.88 -19.19 15.54
CA PHE A 647 -9.42 -20.12 14.55
C PHE A 647 -9.07 -19.66 13.14
N THR A 648 -8.99 -20.64 12.26
CA THR A 648 -8.96 -20.46 10.80
C THR A 648 -10.13 -21.21 10.23
N LEU A 649 -11.10 -20.49 9.69
CA LEU A 649 -12.23 -21.06 8.98
C LEU A 649 -11.93 -20.99 7.49
N ILE A 650 -11.94 -22.12 6.80
CA ILE A 650 -11.88 -22.19 5.34
C ILE A 650 -13.07 -23.02 4.91
N THR A 651 -14.04 -22.37 4.26
CA THR A 651 -15.31 -22.99 3.90
C THR A 651 -15.92 -22.38 2.63
N THR A 652 -17.02 -22.96 2.18
CA THR A 652 -17.88 -22.40 1.13
C THR A 652 -19.18 -21.88 1.76
N LEU A 653 -19.85 -20.94 1.10
CA LEU A 653 -21.18 -20.50 1.53
C LEU A 653 -22.30 -21.55 1.30
N ASP A 654 -21.95 -22.79 0.96
CA ASP A 654 -22.90 -23.89 0.85
C ASP A 654 -23.48 -24.27 2.22
N PHE A 655 -24.70 -24.80 2.22
CA PHE A 655 -25.37 -25.25 3.45
C PHE A 655 -25.64 -26.76 3.38
N PRO A 656 -25.10 -27.57 4.31
CA PRO A 656 -24.18 -27.19 5.40
C PRO A 656 -22.77 -26.81 4.88
N PRO A 657 -22.03 -25.94 5.60
CA PRO A 657 -20.68 -25.54 5.21
C PRO A 657 -19.70 -26.70 5.38
N ASP A 658 -18.78 -26.87 4.43
CA ASP A 658 -17.66 -27.81 4.55
C ASP A 658 -16.56 -27.18 5.42
N LEU A 659 -16.31 -27.78 6.57
CA LEU A 659 -15.32 -27.32 7.56
C LEU A 659 -14.07 -28.20 7.60
N SER A 660 -13.88 -29.09 6.62
CA SER A 660 -12.78 -30.05 6.61
C SER A 660 -11.39 -29.41 6.62
N ASN A 661 -11.27 -28.20 6.07
CA ASN A 661 -10.04 -27.40 6.05
C ASN A 661 -10.03 -26.29 7.12
N SER A 662 -10.91 -26.37 8.12
CA SER A 662 -11.04 -25.38 9.19
C SER A 662 -10.43 -25.89 10.49
N TYR A 663 -9.85 -24.98 11.25
CA TYR A 663 -9.08 -25.25 12.46
C TYR A 663 -9.45 -24.33 13.59
N LEU A 664 -9.42 -24.86 14.81
CA LEU A 664 -9.71 -24.13 16.03
C LEU A 664 -8.62 -24.43 17.05
N PHE A 665 -8.15 -23.40 17.73
CA PHE A 665 -7.33 -23.48 18.93
C PHE A 665 -8.05 -22.77 20.08
N PHE A 666 -8.13 -23.45 21.21
CA PHE A 666 -8.74 -22.93 22.42
C PHE A 666 -7.88 -23.29 23.62
N ARG A 667 -7.52 -22.30 24.44
CA ARG A 667 -6.88 -22.51 25.73
C ARG A 667 -7.60 -21.72 26.80
N ASN A 668 -7.94 -22.43 27.87
CA ASN A 668 -8.61 -21.86 29.02
C ASN A 668 -7.88 -22.29 30.29
N ARG A 669 -7.51 -21.30 31.10
CA ARG A 669 -6.93 -21.50 32.42
C ARG A 669 -7.85 -20.87 33.44
N GLY A 670 -8.00 -21.50 34.58
CA GLY A 670 -8.75 -20.87 35.66
C GLY A 670 -8.39 -21.43 37.01
N GLU A 671 -8.71 -20.63 38.02
CA GLU A 671 -8.60 -20.98 39.40
C GLU A 671 -9.87 -20.52 40.13
N ALA A 672 -10.43 -21.43 40.93
CA ALA A 672 -11.52 -21.13 41.83
C ALA A 672 -11.04 -21.36 43.27
N THR A 673 -11.10 -20.32 44.09
CA THR A 673 -10.82 -20.42 45.53
C THR A 673 -12.07 -20.07 46.31
N ALA A 674 -12.35 -20.81 47.38
CA ALA A 674 -13.43 -20.51 48.29
C ALA A 674 -12.88 -20.09 49.64
N LYS A 675 -13.36 -18.95 50.12
CA LYS A 675 -13.17 -18.47 51.47
C LYS A 675 -14.46 -18.69 52.25
N PHE A 676 -14.38 -19.54 53.25
CA PHE A 676 -15.46 -19.76 54.20
C PHE A 676 -15.23 -18.84 55.39
N THR A 677 -16.18 -17.94 55.61
CA THR A 677 -16.19 -17.09 56.80
C THR A 677 -17.35 -17.54 57.68
N VAL A 678 -17.00 -17.97 58.89
CA VAL A 678 -17.97 -18.33 59.93
C VAL A 678 -17.82 -17.34 61.07
N ASP A 679 -18.87 -16.55 61.26
CA ASP A 679 -19.01 -15.61 62.37
C ASP A 679 -20.15 -16.08 63.27
N ALA A 680 -19.86 -17.05 64.15
CA ALA A 680 -20.85 -17.62 65.06
C ALA A 680 -20.33 -18.53 66.16
N LEU A 681 -21.25 -18.99 67.01
CA LEU A 681 -21.05 -19.95 68.10
C LEU A 681 -22.04 -21.13 67.95
N ALA A 682 -21.80 -22.05 66.99
CA ALA A 682 -22.60 -23.28 66.79
C ALA A 682 -21.94 -24.26 65.79
N THR A 683 -22.41 -25.51 65.77
CA THR A 683 -22.11 -26.52 64.74
C THR A 683 -23.20 -26.50 63.67
N ALA A 684 -22.83 -26.39 62.39
CA ALA A 684 -23.76 -26.39 61.26
C ALA A 684 -23.29 -27.29 60.12
N THR A 685 -24.23 -28.01 59.51
CA THR A 685 -24.05 -28.77 58.26
C THR A 685 -24.80 -28.05 57.15
N PHE A 686 -24.16 -27.87 56.00
CA PHE A 686 -24.78 -27.23 54.85
C PHE A 686 -24.49 -27.98 53.55
N ARG A 687 -25.48 -27.98 52.65
CA ARG A 687 -25.35 -28.38 51.26
C ARG A 687 -25.89 -27.26 50.39
N SER A 688 -25.08 -26.76 49.49
CA SER A 688 -25.41 -25.59 48.66
C SER A 688 -26.20 -25.93 47.39
N GLY A 689 -26.31 -27.20 47.01
CA GLY A 689 -26.85 -27.61 45.70
C GLY A 689 -25.88 -27.29 44.56
N GLY A 690 -26.23 -27.64 43.32
CA GLY A 690 -25.47 -27.24 42.13
C GLY A 690 -25.82 -25.82 41.71
N PHE A 691 -24.82 -24.97 41.54
CA PHE A 691 -25.00 -23.59 41.07
C PHE A 691 -24.01 -23.26 39.94
N GLU A 692 -24.45 -22.43 39.00
CA GLU A 692 -23.67 -21.96 37.86
C GLU A 692 -22.85 -20.73 38.29
N PHE A 693 -21.53 -20.89 38.37
CA PHE A 693 -20.60 -19.81 38.71
C PHE A 693 -20.42 -18.84 37.54
N LEU A 694 -20.24 -19.40 36.34
CA LEU A 694 -19.87 -18.62 35.17
C LEU A 694 -20.51 -19.21 33.91
N SER A 695 -21.02 -18.32 33.08
CA SER A 695 -21.61 -18.61 31.79
C SER A 695 -20.94 -17.73 30.73
N ALA A 696 -20.78 -18.27 29.52
CA ALA A 696 -19.94 -17.62 28.51
C ALA A 696 -20.49 -16.32 27.90
N ASP A 697 -21.77 -16.00 28.11
CA ASP A 697 -22.37 -14.71 27.78
C ASP A 697 -21.68 -13.53 28.48
N LYS A 698 -20.93 -13.78 29.57
CA LYS A 698 -20.14 -12.77 30.28
C LYS A 698 -18.80 -12.41 29.64
N PHE A 699 -18.31 -13.16 28.65
CA PHE A 699 -16.98 -12.93 28.07
C PHE A 699 -16.95 -11.91 26.92
N GLY A 700 -18.10 -11.45 26.42
CA GLY A 700 -18.21 -10.33 25.47
C GLY A 700 -17.53 -10.52 24.10
N ALA A 701 -16.93 -11.68 23.85
CA ALA A 701 -15.97 -11.87 22.76
C ALA A 701 -16.58 -12.70 21.62
N ALA A 702 -17.44 -12.07 20.82
CA ALA A 702 -17.99 -12.68 19.61
C ALA A 702 -17.43 -11.97 18.37
N PHE A 703 -16.60 -12.67 17.60
CA PHE A 703 -16.22 -12.21 16.26
C PHE A 703 -17.40 -12.44 15.32
N THR A 704 -17.90 -11.36 14.70
CA THR A 704 -19.06 -11.42 13.82
C THR A 704 -18.73 -10.89 12.42
N VAL A 705 -19.09 -11.68 11.41
CA VAL A 705 -19.21 -11.28 10.01
C VAL A 705 -20.70 -11.28 9.68
N PRO A 706 -21.34 -10.11 9.57
CA PRO A 706 -22.77 -9.98 9.38
C PRO A 706 -23.33 -10.91 8.30
N GLY A 707 -24.39 -11.66 8.62
CA GLY A 707 -25.02 -12.58 7.68
C GLY A 707 -24.25 -13.85 7.31
N ILE A 708 -22.97 -13.96 7.65
CA ILE A 708 -22.11 -15.13 7.36
C ILE A 708 -21.93 -15.97 8.62
N LEU A 709 -21.39 -15.40 9.70
CA LEU A 709 -21.16 -16.13 10.95
C LEU A 709 -20.87 -15.25 12.16
N THR A 710 -21.14 -15.83 13.34
CA THR A 710 -20.74 -15.31 14.66
C THR A 710 -20.04 -16.43 15.41
N ILE A 711 -18.81 -16.19 15.87
CA ILE A 711 -18.00 -17.17 16.62
C ILE A 711 -17.60 -16.54 17.96
N GLY A 712 -17.87 -17.25 19.06
CA GLY A 712 -17.49 -16.87 20.41
C GLY A 712 -17.49 -18.06 21.36
N PRO A 713 -16.79 -17.99 22.50
CA PRO A 713 -16.74 -19.08 23.47
C PRO A 713 -18.14 -19.38 24.03
N ASN A 714 -18.45 -20.65 24.25
CA ASN A 714 -19.63 -21.10 24.97
C ASN A 714 -19.26 -22.21 25.97
N PHE A 715 -19.04 -21.85 27.23
CA PHE A 715 -18.74 -22.77 28.33
C PHE A 715 -19.47 -22.34 29.61
N LYS A 716 -19.66 -23.31 30.50
CA LYS A 716 -20.31 -23.13 31.80
C LYS A 716 -19.45 -23.72 32.90
N LEU A 717 -19.21 -22.96 33.97
CA LEU A 717 -18.58 -23.46 35.19
C LEU A 717 -19.69 -23.75 36.21
N LEU A 718 -19.86 -25.03 36.53
CA LEU A 718 -20.82 -25.51 37.52
C LEU A 718 -20.07 -26.00 38.75
N GLY A 719 -20.63 -25.82 39.94
CA GLY A 719 -20.12 -26.53 41.10
C GLY A 719 -21.10 -26.58 42.26
N SER A 720 -20.67 -27.28 43.31
CA SER A 720 -21.46 -27.55 44.51
C SER A 720 -20.53 -27.64 45.72
N VAL A 721 -21.00 -27.17 46.87
CA VAL A 721 -20.26 -27.16 48.14
C VAL A 721 -21.07 -27.89 49.21
N ASP A 722 -20.44 -28.90 49.81
CA ASP A 722 -20.96 -29.67 50.94
C ASP A 722 -19.95 -29.62 52.10
N GLY A 723 -20.40 -29.33 53.31
CA GLY A 723 -19.50 -29.18 54.46
C GLY A 723 -20.17 -29.26 55.83
N GLU A 724 -19.34 -29.54 56.83
CA GLU A 724 -19.68 -29.54 58.26
C GLU A 724 -18.65 -28.70 59.01
N VAL A 725 -19.10 -27.67 59.75
CA VAL A 725 -18.22 -26.77 60.50
C VAL A 725 -18.64 -26.70 61.96
N SER A 726 -17.66 -26.80 62.87
CA SER A 726 -17.84 -26.71 64.33
C SER A 726 -16.73 -25.86 64.96
N VAL A 727 -16.91 -24.55 65.15
CA VAL A 727 -15.91 -23.72 65.88
C VAL A 727 -16.56 -22.53 66.61
N SER A 728 -15.99 -22.14 67.76
CA SER A 728 -16.25 -20.90 68.50
C SER A 728 -15.25 -19.80 68.13
N GLY A 729 -15.71 -18.69 67.53
CA GLY A 729 -14.90 -17.51 67.15
C GLY A 729 -14.90 -17.24 65.64
N ASN A 730 -14.33 -16.11 65.21
CA ASN A 730 -14.16 -15.78 63.78
C ASN A 730 -13.19 -16.79 63.16
N LEU A 731 -13.72 -17.67 62.32
CA LEU A 731 -12.94 -18.64 61.57
C LEU A 731 -13.00 -18.27 60.10
N GLN A 732 -11.82 -18.06 59.51
CA GLN A 732 -11.66 -17.92 58.06
C GLN A 732 -10.84 -19.10 57.56
N ALA A 733 -11.42 -19.90 56.67
CA ALA A 733 -10.73 -20.98 55.99
C ALA A 733 -10.76 -20.74 54.49
N GLN A 734 -9.59 -20.65 53.86
CA GLN A 734 -9.47 -20.53 52.41
C GLN A 734 -9.04 -21.88 51.84
N VAL A 735 -9.76 -22.36 50.84
CA VAL A 735 -9.48 -23.63 50.16
C VAL A 735 -9.49 -23.39 48.65
N LYS A 736 -8.47 -23.92 47.96
CA LYS A 736 -8.47 -23.96 46.50
C LYS A 736 -9.41 -25.07 46.05
N LEU A 737 -10.47 -24.71 45.32
CA LEU A 737 -11.50 -25.65 44.88
C LEU A 737 -11.09 -26.39 43.61
N ALA A 738 -10.51 -25.67 42.65
CA ALA A 738 -10.03 -26.23 41.39
C ALA A 738 -8.96 -25.33 40.77
N ASP A 739 -8.01 -25.95 40.08
CA ASP A 739 -7.24 -25.33 39.00
C ASP A 739 -7.32 -26.18 37.74
N TRP A 740 -7.29 -25.51 36.60
CA TRP A 740 -7.25 -26.17 35.31
C TRP A 740 -6.49 -25.32 34.29
N ASP A 741 -5.90 -25.99 33.32
CA ASP A 741 -5.31 -25.42 32.11
C ASP A 741 -5.63 -26.40 30.98
N VAL A 742 -6.68 -26.11 30.21
CA VAL A 742 -7.19 -26.98 29.15
C VAL A 742 -6.82 -26.36 27.81
N ARG A 743 -6.22 -27.18 26.93
CA ARG A 743 -5.94 -26.85 25.53
C ARG A 743 -6.72 -27.80 24.63
N GLN A 744 -7.39 -27.28 23.61
CA GLN A 744 -8.12 -28.04 22.60
C GLN A 744 -7.78 -27.54 21.21
N THR A 745 -7.63 -28.48 20.27
CA THR A 745 -7.44 -28.22 18.85
C THR A 745 -8.42 -29.03 18.01
N TYR A 746 -8.90 -28.46 16.91
CA TYR A 746 -9.73 -29.15 15.93
C TYR A 746 -9.11 -29.02 14.52
N PRO A 747 -9.11 -30.08 13.69
CA PRO A 747 -9.55 -31.45 13.99
C PRO A 747 -8.66 -32.15 15.04
N VAL A 748 -9.22 -33.17 15.70
CA VAL A 748 -8.54 -33.94 16.76
C VAL A 748 -7.51 -34.89 16.13
N ALA A 749 -6.38 -35.08 16.81
CA ALA A 749 -5.15 -35.77 16.38
C ALA A 749 -5.34 -36.99 15.45
N SER A 750 -4.49 -37.07 14.43
CA SER A 750 -4.27 -38.27 13.61
C SER A 750 -2.77 -38.66 13.65
N ASP A 751 -2.41 -39.88 13.22
CA ASP A 751 -1.05 -40.43 13.33
C ASP A 751 0.05 -39.59 12.65
N GLU A 752 -0.31 -38.65 11.76
CA GLU A 752 0.62 -37.74 11.08
C GLU A 752 0.93 -36.46 11.90
N TRP A 753 0.17 -36.18 12.97
CA TRP A 753 0.33 -34.98 13.77
C TRP A 753 -0.21 -35.13 15.21
N SER A 754 0.70 -35.05 16.19
CA SER A 754 0.42 -35.20 17.62
C SER A 754 0.67 -33.89 18.38
N PRO A 755 -0.37 -33.09 18.70
CA PRO A 755 -0.24 -32.03 19.69
C PRO A 755 -0.08 -32.65 21.08
N GLU A 756 1.01 -32.32 21.77
CA GLU A 756 1.20 -32.76 23.15
C GLU A 756 0.19 -32.06 24.06
N ALA A 757 -0.77 -32.82 24.59
CA ALA A 757 -1.49 -32.39 25.78
C ALA A 757 -0.48 -32.33 26.93
N GLU A 758 0.01 -31.14 27.29
CA GLU A 758 1.01 -30.97 28.36
C GLU A 758 0.50 -31.34 29.76
N LYS A 759 -0.74 -31.82 29.89
CA LYS A 759 -1.25 -32.70 30.95
C LYS A 759 -2.68 -33.08 30.59
N GLU A 760 -2.98 -34.38 30.44
CA GLU A 760 -4.30 -34.82 30.89
C GLU A 760 -4.42 -34.43 32.38
N PRO A 761 -5.59 -33.96 32.86
CA PRO A 761 -5.77 -33.76 34.29
C PRO A 761 -5.40 -35.07 34.99
N SER A 762 -4.34 -35.04 35.81
CA SER A 762 -3.75 -36.24 36.36
C SER A 762 -4.79 -36.97 37.20
N ARG A 763 -5.30 -38.08 36.68
CA ARG A 763 -6.17 -39.01 37.43
C ARG A 763 -5.40 -40.17 38.06
N SER A 764 -4.07 -40.15 38.03
CA SER A 764 -3.26 -41.31 38.41
C SER A 764 -2.00 -40.96 39.19
N ASP A 765 -2.17 -40.78 40.50
CA ASP A 765 -1.20 -41.24 41.48
C ASP A 765 -1.92 -42.15 42.48
N MET A 766 -2.29 -43.35 42.03
CA MET A 766 -2.60 -44.47 42.92
C MET A 766 -2.27 -45.79 42.20
N PRO A 767 -1.18 -46.49 42.58
CA PRO A 767 -0.78 -47.75 41.96
C PRO A 767 -1.81 -48.86 42.16
N CYS A 768 -1.97 -49.69 41.13
CA CYS A 768 -2.94 -50.80 40.99
C CYS A 768 -2.93 -51.85 42.13
N GLN A 769 -2.00 -51.76 43.09
CA GLN A 769 -1.88 -52.70 44.21
C GLN A 769 -2.80 -52.36 45.40
N ASP A 770 -3.23 -51.10 45.53
CA ASP A 770 -4.14 -50.67 46.61
C ASP A 770 -5.62 -51.04 46.32
N TRP A 771 -5.95 -51.33 45.06
CA TRP A 771 -7.28 -51.76 44.63
C TRP A 771 -7.68 -53.15 45.16
N LEU A 772 -6.71 -54.06 45.40
CA LEU A 772 -6.97 -55.40 45.92
C LEU A 772 -7.07 -55.44 47.45
N ASN A 773 -6.47 -54.48 48.14
CA ASN A 773 -6.55 -54.38 49.61
C ASN A 773 -7.91 -53.80 50.07
N PHE A 774 -8.59 -53.05 49.21
CA PHE A 774 -9.95 -52.54 49.45
C PHE A 774 -11.02 -53.64 49.37
N ILE A 775 -10.91 -54.57 48.41
CA ILE A 775 -11.88 -55.67 48.23
C ILE A 775 -11.87 -56.65 49.42
N ASN A 776 -10.74 -56.81 50.10
CA ASN A 776 -10.59 -57.80 51.18
C ASN A 776 -10.87 -57.27 52.60
N GLY A 777 -11.51 -56.09 52.72
CA GLY A 777 -12.22 -55.70 53.95
C GLY A 777 -11.35 -55.59 55.21
N LYS A 778 -10.25 -54.82 55.16
CA LYS A 778 -9.50 -54.44 56.35
C LYS A 778 -9.30 -52.91 56.44
N ASP A 779 -10.17 -52.33 57.26
CA ASP A 779 -10.07 -51.05 57.98
C ASP A 779 -10.31 -49.71 57.24
N PRO A 780 -10.88 -48.70 57.94
CA PRO A 780 -12.16 -48.13 57.54
C PRO A 780 -12.12 -46.61 57.56
N LYS A 781 -11.94 -45.95 56.42
CA LYS A 781 -12.13 -44.49 56.36
C LYS A 781 -12.59 -44.04 54.97
N ILE A 782 -13.62 -43.20 55.00
CA ILE A 782 -14.14 -42.29 53.97
C ILE A 782 -15.34 -42.82 53.17
N LEU A 783 -16.53 -42.42 53.65
CA LEU A 783 -17.80 -42.24 52.95
C LEU A 783 -17.58 -41.18 51.83
N SER A 784 -17.69 -41.50 50.54
CA SER A 784 -18.89 -41.66 49.70
C SER A 784 -19.43 -40.37 49.08
N THR A 785 -19.80 -40.51 47.80
CA THR A 785 -20.64 -39.70 46.88
C THR A 785 -19.95 -38.52 46.19
N ASP A 786 -19.54 -38.66 44.91
CA ASP A 786 -20.33 -38.70 43.66
C ASP A 786 -21.12 -37.40 43.41
N PHE A 787 -20.77 -36.66 42.35
CA PHE A 787 -21.75 -36.12 41.40
C PHE A 787 -21.07 -35.83 40.04
N PHE A 788 -21.86 -36.07 39.00
CA PHE A 788 -21.53 -36.56 37.65
C PHE A 788 -21.37 -35.48 36.57
N SER A 789 -20.89 -35.98 35.41
CA SER A 789 -21.36 -35.76 34.02
C SER A 789 -21.11 -34.42 33.34
#